data_AF-W0RV66-F1
#
_entry.id   AF-W0RV66-F1
#
_cell.length_a   1.000
_cell.length_b   1.000
_cell.length_c   1.000
_cell.angle_alpha   90.00
_cell.angle_beta   90.00
_cell.angle_gamma   90.00
#
_symmetry.space_group_name_H-M   'P 1'
#
loop_
_entity.id
_entity.type
_entity.pdbx_description
1 polymer ?
#
loop_
_entity_poly.entity_id
_entity_poly.type
_entity_poly.pdbx_seq_one_letter_code
_entity_poly.pdbx_strand_id
1 'polypeptide(L)'
;MPRLAPRSPTTIAVLLGTIALHTASAQQEPPVRPNGGRPIAPITDTTTKEPAIVPVSPREEQQRFVLQPGWRIDPVLTEPDIAEPAAIAFDGNGRMFVLELRTYMQDADATGELAPGGRISVHEDADNDGVYEKHTVFVDGLVFPRFVLPWGKNAVLTMESNADEVWKYTDTDGDGKADRKELFTTRYGRSGNVEHQQAFLTWAMDNWLYSTYNAFRIRPTPNGMLREPTGPNGAQWGVTQDDDGKVWFQGGASGVPSYFQFPIVYGAFKVPDELAPGFKEPFGLAGVGDFQPGPTASRADGTLKEVTGSAGNDVVRGHRMPNDLLGDYLYGEPVARIVRRIHPVVTEGLTQLHNVYQPERAEFVRSIDPLFRPTDMATAPDGTVYVVDMYRGIIQESQWTPRGSHIRAKIEQYGLERAIGRGRIWRLSFEALPRDTTRPRMLDETPAQLVTHLRHPNGWWRDMAQQLLVLKGDRSVAPALRDIVRRDTMLVARFHALWTLEGLGALDAPLVRAALADPSPRMRVQAIRASETLYKAGDTTFAARWRALARDPSVDVALQAMMTLATLKVRGAADVARATMAANPARGVQVVGAQLLAPPPARVTNGNGAALTVAEAALVARGDTVFTELCSQCHGEGGRGVRTADGRLVAPMLAGSPRVQGHRDYVVKTLLRGLTGPIDGRTYQGALMAPMGDHDDAWIAAVASYVRLALGNRATPVTTRDVARVRAATAARRTPWTYAELAASMPVELRPQPTWKATASHNAERARGAFDYAGWTSGAAQAAGMWLQVELPAPALLTELQFESPTARVAVPNAGRDAPTPLTYPRAYRVELSSDGATWSTAVAGEGTGAITSVSFAPTRARFVRITLTGDGADAPETPAGTVWGIQQLRLWGPARR
;
A
#
# COMPACT_ATOMS: atom_id res chain seq x y z
N MET A 1 15.80 15.38 -57.62
CA MET A 1 16.75 16.39 -58.14
C MET A 1 17.48 17.03 -56.96
N PRO A 2 18.79 17.27 -57.03
CA PRO A 2 19.76 16.27 -56.58
C PRO A 2 20.80 16.77 -55.56
N ARG A 3 21.35 15.78 -54.82
CA ARG A 3 22.77 15.50 -54.53
C ARG A 3 23.67 16.63 -54.01
N LEU A 4 24.44 16.33 -52.95
CA LEU A 4 25.86 15.94 -53.09
C LEU A 4 26.46 15.44 -51.75
N ALA A 5 27.05 14.26 -51.79
CA ALA A 5 28.12 13.77 -50.91
C ALA A 5 29.47 13.97 -51.67
N PRO A 6 30.66 13.41 -51.28
CA PRO A 6 31.18 12.89 -50.00
C PRO A 6 32.66 13.28 -49.68
N ARG A 7 33.10 12.86 -48.48
CA ARG A 7 34.42 12.46 -47.89
C ARG A 7 35.79 12.54 -48.63
N SER A 8 36.79 12.92 -47.81
CA SER A 8 38.21 12.42 -47.65
C SER A 8 39.25 12.76 -48.74
N PRO A 9 40.60 12.59 -48.56
CA PRO A 9 41.41 11.94 -47.50
C PRO A 9 42.61 12.81 -46.99
N THR A 10 43.51 12.37 -46.08
CA THR A 10 44.87 11.89 -46.44
C THR A 10 45.63 11.36 -45.20
N THR A 11 46.30 10.22 -45.40
CA THR A 11 47.23 9.45 -44.57
C THR A 11 48.62 10.10 -44.42
N ILE A 12 49.28 10.08 -43.25
CA ILE A 12 50.76 9.98 -43.13
C ILE A 12 51.15 9.16 -41.88
N ALA A 13 52.21 8.36 -42.03
CA ALA A 13 52.71 7.30 -41.18
C ALA A 13 53.75 7.72 -40.11
N VAL A 14 53.80 6.90 -39.04
CA VAL A 14 54.94 6.37 -38.25
C VAL A 14 56.29 7.10 -38.23
N LEU A 15 56.81 7.42 -37.03
CA LEU A 15 58.21 7.11 -36.66
C LEU A 15 58.42 7.01 -35.12
N LEU A 16 59.28 6.06 -34.76
CA LEU A 16 59.78 5.70 -33.42
C LEU A 16 60.74 6.75 -32.81
N GLY A 17 60.81 6.81 -31.48
CA GLY A 17 61.86 7.50 -30.73
C GLY A 17 61.95 7.05 -29.27
N THR A 18 63.08 6.47 -28.89
CA THR A 18 63.42 5.82 -27.61
C THR A 18 64.09 6.75 -26.57
N ILE A 19 63.76 6.50 -25.29
CA ILE A 19 64.58 6.55 -24.05
C ILE A 19 65.10 7.91 -23.52
N ALA A 20 64.67 8.27 -22.29
CA ALA A 20 65.56 8.56 -21.15
C ALA A 20 64.80 8.54 -19.81
N LEU A 21 65.23 7.67 -18.88
CA LEU A 21 64.84 7.68 -17.47
C LEU A 21 65.40 8.93 -16.78
N HIS A 22 64.62 9.57 -15.91
CA HIS A 22 65.13 10.24 -14.70
C HIS A 22 64.15 9.99 -13.54
N THR A 23 64.66 9.35 -12.50
CA THR A 23 64.01 9.03 -11.24
C THR A 23 64.01 10.24 -10.31
N ALA A 24 62.86 10.57 -9.72
CA ALA A 24 62.79 11.33 -8.46
C ALA A 24 61.61 10.85 -7.62
N SER A 25 61.97 10.29 -6.47
CA SER A 25 61.16 9.73 -5.39
C SER A 25 59.99 10.61 -4.93
N ALA A 26 58.76 10.06 -4.98
CA ALA A 26 57.60 10.58 -4.26
C ALA A 26 57.38 9.77 -2.96
N GLN A 27 57.27 10.50 -1.85
CA GLN A 27 56.93 9.96 -0.53
C GLN A 27 55.49 9.44 -0.52
N GLN A 28 55.30 8.27 0.11
CA GLN A 28 54.03 7.58 0.29
C GLN A 28 53.06 8.36 1.21
N GLU A 29 51.88 8.68 0.69
CA GLU A 29 50.67 8.82 1.50
C GLU A 29 49.95 7.46 1.60
N PRO A 30 49.31 7.13 2.74
CA PRO A 30 48.78 5.80 3.00
C PRO A 30 47.49 5.48 2.20
N PRO A 31 47.24 4.21 1.86
CA PRO A 31 46.13 3.80 1.01
C PRO A 31 44.77 3.94 1.72
N VAL A 32 43.83 4.58 1.01
CA VAL A 32 42.39 4.52 1.30
C VAL A 32 41.95 3.06 1.29
N ARG A 33 41.46 2.56 2.43
CA ARG A 33 40.89 1.21 2.54
C ARG A 33 39.52 1.17 1.84
N PRO A 34 39.28 0.25 0.89
CA PRO A 34 37.93 -0.06 0.44
C PRO A 34 37.18 -0.82 1.55
N ASN A 35 35.95 -0.40 1.82
CA ASN A 35 35.02 -1.16 2.68
C ASN A 35 34.86 -2.58 2.13
N GLY A 36 34.96 -3.57 3.02
CA GLY A 36 35.13 -4.99 2.72
C GLY A 36 33.95 -5.69 2.03
N GLY A 37 33.82 -5.48 0.72
CA GLY A 37 33.25 -6.49 -0.18
C GLY A 37 34.24 -7.63 -0.36
N ARG A 38 33.78 -8.88 -0.35
CA ARG A 38 34.60 -10.01 -0.81
C ARG A 38 35.07 -9.72 -2.24
N PRO A 39 36.33 -10.02 -2.62
CA PRO A 39 36.77 -9.87 -4.00
C PRO A 39 35.92 -10.78 -4.90
N ILE A 40 35.20 -10.18 -5.84
CA ILE A 40 34.56 -10.90 -6.94
C ILE A 40 35.70 -11.33 -7.86
N ALA A 41 35.86 -12.64 -8.08
CA ALA A 41 36.80 -13.15 -9.05
C ALA A 41 36.44 -12.57 -10.44
N PRO A 42 37.40 -12.11 -11.25
CA PRO A 42 37.12 -11.71 -12.62
C PRO A 42 36.54 -12.91 -13.37
N ILE A 43 35.29 -12.79 -13.80
CA ILE A 43 34.68 -13.78 -14.69
C ILE A 43 35.39 -13.62 -16.02
N THR A 44 36.18 -14.62 -16.39
CA THR A 44 36.70 -14.76 -17.75
C THR A 44 35.51 -14.83 -18.71
N ASP A 45 35.43 -13.84 -19.60
CA ASP A 45 34.46 -13.78 -20.68
C ASP A 45 34.67 -14.97 -21.64
N THR A 46 33.85 -15.99 -21.48
CA THR A 46 33.70 -17.10 -22.43
C THR A 46 32.31 -17.07 -23.08
N THR A 47 31.72 -15.89 -23.26
CA THR A 47 30.45 -15.78 -23.97
C THR A 47 30.65 -15.98 -25.47
N THR A 48 30.37 -17.18 -25.95
CA THR A 48 29.91 -17.32 -27.33
C THR A 48 28.64 -16.47 -27.44
N LYS A 49 28.63 -15.51 -28.38
CA LYS A 49 27.54 -14.56 -28.55
C LYS A 49 26.27 -15.32 -28.96
N GLU A 50 25.47 -15.74 -28.00
CA GLU A 50 24.12 -16.25 -28.26
C GLU A 50 23.33 -15.19 -29.02
N PRO A 51 22.42 -15.59 -29.94
CA PRO A 51 21.64 -14.63 -30.70
C PRO A 51 20.74 -13.79 -29.77
N ALA A 52 20.55 -12.53 -30.13
CA ALA A 52 19.65 -11.65 -29.40
C ALA A 52 18.23 -12.23 -29.35
N ILE A 53 17.56 -12.07 -28.21
CA ILE A 53 16.15 -12.45 -28.04
C ILE A 53 15.30 -11.42 -28.80
N VAL A 54 14.49 -11.91 -29.75
CA VAL A 54 13.62 -11.08 -30.59
C VAL A 54 12.15 -11.33 -30.23
N PRO A 55 11.35 -10.27 -30.00
CA PRO A 55 9.91 -10.39 -29.83
C PRO A 55 9.23 -11.09 -31.01
N VAL A 56 8.24 -11.93 -30.72
CA VAL A 56 7.40 -12.59 -31.73
C VAL A 56 5.98 -12.04 -31.71
N SER A 57 5.18 -12.38 -32.72
CA SER A 57 3.75 -12.03 -32.73
C SER A 57 2.97 -12.75 -31.62
N PRO A 58 1.79 -12.23 -31.21
CA PRO A 58 0.93 -12.93 -30.25
C PRO A 58 0.62 -14.37 -30.66
N ARG A 59 0.36 -14.63 -31.94
CA ARG A 59 0.09 -15.99 -32.43
C ARG A 59 1.29 -16.93 -32.28
N GLU A 60 2.51 -16.42 -32.50
CA GLU A 60 3.72 -17.22 -32.31
C GLU A 60 4.02 -17.45 -30.83
N GLU A 61 3.79 -16.48 -29.94
CA GLU A 61 3.89 -16.71 -28.50
C GLU A 61 2.83 -17.70 -28.01
N GLN A 62 1.60 -17.63 -28.52
CA GLN A 62 0.53 -18.57 -28.15
C GLN A 62 0.98 -20.02 -28.34
N GLN A 63 1.75 -20.30 -29.40
CA GLN A 63 2.30 -21.63 -29.71
C GLN A 63 3.48 -22.04 -28.80
N ARG A 64 4.03 -21.12 -28.01
CA ARG A 64 5.15 -21.33 -27.07
C ARG A 64 4.69 -21.66 -25.66
N PHE A 65 3.40 -21.60 -25.37
CA PHE A 65 2.86 -22.06 -24.11
C PHE A 65 2.82 -23.59 -24.03
N VAL A 66 3.25 -24.11 -22.90
CA VAL A 66 3.05 -25.51 -22.49
C VAL A 66 1.97 -25.51 -21.43
N LEU A 67 0.81 -26.03 -21.80
CA LEU A 67 -0.40 -26.08 -20.98
C LEU A 67 -0.69 -27.52 -20.52
N GLN A 68 -1.50 -27.61 -19.48
CA GLN A 68 -2.02 -28.88 -18.97
C GLN A 68 -3.14 -29.39 -19.89
N PRO A 69 -3.42 -30.72 -19.93
CA PRO A 69 -4.46 -31.27 -20.78
C PRO A 69 -5.83 -30.59 -20.61
N GLY A 70 -6.51 -30.30 -21.72
CA GLY A 70 -7.83 -29.66 -21.74
C GLY A 70 -7.82 -28.14 -21.54
N TRP A 71 -6.65 -27.52 -21.36
CA TRP A 71 -6.51 -26.08 -21.24
C TRP A 71 -6.15 -25.43 -22.57
N ARG A 72 -6.73 -24.25 -22.80
CA ARG A 72 -6.41 -23.35 -23.92
C ARG A 72 -6.11 -21.96 -23.40
N ILE A 73 -5.20 -21.27 -24.08
CA ILE A 73 -4.85 -19.87 -23.82
C ILE A 73 -5.05 -19.08 -25.11
N ASP A 74 -5.92 -18.05 -25.09
CA ASP A 74 -6.27 -17.24 -26.26
C ASP A 74 -5.95 -15.76 -26.01
N PRO A 75 -5.41 -15.02 -26.98
CA PRO A 75 -5.23 -13.58 -26.82
C PRO A 75 -6.59 -12.87 -26.85
N VAL A 76 -6.84 -11.97 -25.90
CA VAL A 76 -8.08 -11.16 -25.86
C VAL A 76 -7.84 -9.67 -26.08
N LEU A 77 -6.63 -9.20 -25.79
CA LEU A 77 -6.18 -7.84 -26.04
C LEU A 77 -4.65 -7.84 -26.17
N THR A 78 -4.10 -7.21 -27.20
CA THR A 78 -2.67 -7.25 -27.50
C THR A 78 -2.14 -5.88 -27.91
N GLU A 79 -0.82 -5.76 -28.07
CA GLU A 79 -0.24 -4.63 -28.79
C GLU A 79 -0.81 -4.51 -30.23
N PRO A 80 -0.95 -3.30 -30.80
CA PRO A 80 -0.55 -1.99 -30.26
C PRO A 80 -1.59 -1.30 -29.36
N ASP A 81 -2.78 -1.89 -29.15
CA ASP A 81 -3.87 -1.24 -28.41
C ASP A 81 -3.53 -1.04 -26.92
N ILE A 82 -2.73 -1.95 -26.38
CA ILE A 82 -2.08 -1.85 -25.06
C ILE A 82 -0.55 -1.95 -25.19
N ALA A 83 0.16 -1.44 -24.19
CA ALA A 83 1.60 -1.64 -24.03
C ALA A 83 1.97 -1.71 -22.54
N GLU A 84 2.83 -2.66 -22.22
CA GLU A 84 3.39 -2.92 -20.89
C GLU A 84 2.32 -2.97 -19.79
N PRO A 85 1.27 -3.81 -19.96
CA PRO A 85 0.21 -3.95 -18.98
C PRO A 85 0.77 -4.59 -17.70
N ALA A 86 0.29 -4.10 -16.56
CA ALA A 86 0.75 -4.58 -15.25
C ALA A 86 -0.39 -4.97 -14.30
N ALA A 87 -1.62 -4.49 -14.55
CA ALA A 87 -2.79 -4.91 -13.80
C ALA A 87 -4.06 -4.70 -14.63
N ILE A 88 -5.09 -5.51 -14.36
CA ILE A 88 -6.44 -5.35 -14.94
C ILE A 88 -7.53 -5.32 -13.88
N ALA A 89 -8.66 -4.69 -14.22
CA ALA A 89 -9.87 -4.75 -13.42
C ALA A 89 -11.11 -4.56 -14.30
N PHE A 90 -12.24 -5.17 -13.94
CA PHE A 90 -13.50 -5.05 -14.68
C PHE A 90 -14.51 -4.20 -13.91
N ASP A 91 -15.25 -3.33 -14.60
CA ASP A 91 -16.37 -2.57 -14.02
C ASP A 91 -17.71 -3.33 -14.09
N GLY A 92 -18.77 -2.79 -13.50
CA GLY A 92 -20.09 -3.43 -13.47
C GLY A 92 -20.73 -3.79 -14.82
N ASN A 93 -20.22 -3.24 -15.93
CA ASN A 93 -20.67 -3.57 -17.28
C ASN A 93 -19.68 -4.49 -18.02
N GLY A 94 -18.67 -5.01 -17.33
CA GLY A 94 -17.66 -5.92 -17.87
C GLY A 94 -16.58 -5.23 -18.70
N ARG A 95 -16.50 -3.88 -18.70
CA ARG A 95 -15.41 -3.17 -19.40
C ARG A 95 -14.10 -3.43 -18.66
N MET A 96 -13.05 -3.77 -19.41
CA MET A 96 -11.73 -4.07 -18.86
C MET A 96 -10.89 -2.80 -18.79
N PHE A 97 -10.52 -2.39 -17.59
CA PHE A 97 -9.53 -1.36 -17.36
C PHE A 97 -8.14 -1.99 -17.30
N VAL A 98 -7.17 -1.41 -18.00
CA VAL A 98 -5.79 -1.89 -18.06
C VAL A 98 -4.86 -0.79 -17.56
N LEU A 99 -4.03 -1.12 -16.56
CA LEU A 99 -2.97 -0.25 -16.07
C LEU A 99 -1.69 -0.54 -16.85
N GLU A 100 -1.13 0.50 -17.47
CA GLU A 100 0.01 0.40 -18.40
C GLU A 100 1.24 1.15 -17.86
N LEU A 101 2.37 0.44 -17.70
CA LEU A 101 3.62 0.93 -17.11
C LEU A 101 4.65 1.34 -18.18
N ARG A 102 4.22 2.16 -19.14
CA ARG A 102 4.93 2.49 -20.40
C ARG A 102 6.32 3.15 -20.28
N THR A 103 6.77 3.46 -19.07
CA THR A 103 8.07 4.07 -18.78
C THR A 103 9.00 3.14 -17.99
N TYR A 104 8.52 1.96 -17.59
CA TYR A 104 9.28 1.07 -16.73
C TYR A 104 10.47 0.47 -17.49
N MET A 105 11.70 0.63 -17.00
CA MET A 105 12.92 0.01 -17.55
C MET A 105 13.03 0.09 -19.10
N GLN A 106 12.75 1.24 -19.70
CA GLN A 106 12.84 1.42 -21.16
C GLN A 106 14.28 1.26 -21.68
N ASP A 107 15.25 1.40 -20.79
CA ASP A 107 16.61 0.92 -20.95
C ASP A 107 17.09 0.30 -19.63
N ALA A 108 18.28 -0.32 -19.66
CA ALA A 108 18.86 -0.97 -18.49
C ALA A 108 19.38 -0.02 -17.41
N ASP A 109 19.28 1.30 -17.62
CA ASP A 109 19.65 2.36 -16.68
C ASP A 109 18.40 3.11 -16.15
N ALA A 110 17.18 2.65 -16.49
CA ALA A 110 15.89 3.25 -16.15
C ALA A 110 15.74 4.73 -16.55
N THR A 111 16.33 5.14 -17.68
CA THR A 111 16.21 6.54 -18.13
C THR A 111 14.75 6.91 -18.35
N GLY A 112 14.30 8.00 -17.70
CA GLY A 112 12.95 8.51 -17.85
C GLY A 112 11.86 7.69 -17.15
N GLU A 113 12.19 6.76 -16.26
CA GLU A 113 11.21 5.89 -15.59
C GLU A 113 10.10 6.66 -14.86
N LEU A 114 10.45 7.81 -14.27
CA LEU A 114 9.51 8.69 -13.57
C LEU A 114 8.87 9.77 -14.47
N ALA A 115 9.04 9.67 -15.80
CA ALA A 115 8.29 10.51 -16.72
C ALA A 115 6.78 10.16 -16.65
N PRO A 116 5.88 11.14 -16.84
CA PRO A 116 4.44 10.92 -16.84
C PRO A 116 3.97 10.25 -18.14
N GLY A 117 4.41 9.03 -18.41
CA GLY A 117 4.08 8.26 -19.62
C GLY A 117 3.16 7.06 -19.38
N GLY A 118 2.94 6.68 -18.12
CA GLY A 118 2.00 5.62 -17.76
C GLY A 118 0.55 6.07 -17.95
N ARG A 119 -0.36 5.12 -18.10
CA ARG A 119 -1.78 5.41 -18.33
C ARG A 119 -2.69 4.30 -17.82
N ILE A 120 -3.98 4.60 -17.76
CA ILE A 120 -5.06 3.62 -17.59
C ILE A 120 -5.95 3.69 -18.82
N SER A 121 -6.11 2.58 -19.52
CA SER A 121 -7.00 2.42 -20.67
C SER A 121 -8.24 1.61 -20.28
N VAL A 122 -9.32 1.75 -21.05
CA VAL A 122 -10.57 1.02 -20.90
C VAL A 122 -10.93 0.37 -22.23
N HIS A 123 -11.33 -0.89 -22.17
CA HIS A 123 -11.60 -1.73 -23.32
C HIS A 123 -12.97 -2.40 -23.18
N GLU A 124 -13.67 -2.54 -24.30
CA GLU A 124 -15.00 -3.17 -24.35
C GLU A 124 -15.05 -4.20 -25.50
N ASP A 125 -15.54 -5.39 -25.17
CA ASP A 125 -15.94 -6.45 -26.09
C ASP A 125 -17.33 -6.10 -26.64
N ALA A 126 -17.36 -5.49 -27.82
CA ALA A 126 -18.54 -4.80 -28.32
C ALA A 126 -19.57 -5.79 -28.89
N ASP A 127 -19.12 -6.87 -29.52
CA ASP A 127 -19.95 -7.90 -30.12
C ASP A 127 -20.09 -9.15 -29.24
N ASN A 128 -19.39 -9.20 -28.10
CA ASN A 128 -19.41 -10.29 -27.12
C ASN A 128 -18.93 -11.60 -27.74
N ASP A 129 -17.94 -11.55 -28.62
CA ASP A 129 -17.23 -12.71 -29.15
C ASP A 129 -16.05 -13.14 -28.24
N GLY A 130 -15.70 -12.30 -27.27
CA GLY A 130 -14.66 -12.54 -26.28
C GLY A 130 -13.32 -11.90 -26.62
N VAL A 131 -13.21 -11.16 -27.71
CA VAL A 131 -12.12 -10.24 -28.03
C VAL A 131 -12.56 -8.83 -27.62
N TYR A 132 -11.61 -7.92 -27.41
CA TYR A 132 -11.93 -6.53 -27.10
C TYR A 132 -11.58 -5.67 -28.33
N GLU A 133 -12.53 -4.91 -28.87
CA GLU A 133 -12.34 -4.13 -30.11
C GLU A 133 -12.42 -2.62 -29.89
N LYS A 134 -13.10 -2.19 -28.82
CA LYS A 134 -13.25 -0.75 -28.52
C LYS A 134 -12.23 -0.37 -27.47
N HIS A 135 -11.45 0.67 -27.78
CA HIS A 135 -10.30 1.06 -26.99
C HIS A 135 -10.32 2.55 -26.70
N THR A 136 -10.13 2.93 -25.44
CA THR A 136 -10.07 4.34 -25.04
C THR A 136 -9.04 4.52 -23.93
N VAL A 137 -8.28 5.61 -23.99
CA VAL A 137 -7.41 6.01 -22.87
C VAL A 137 -8.29 6.71 -21.84
N PHE A 138 -8.51 6.08 -20.69
CA PHE A 138 -9.37 6.62 -19.64
C PHE A 138 -8.65 7.71 -18.83
N VAL A 139 -7.40 7.46 -18.43
CA VAL A 139 -6.52 8.46 -17.77
C VAL A 139 -5.15 8.38 -18.41
N ASP A 140 -4.60 9.52 -18.80
CA ASP A 140 -3.28 9.62 -19.43
C ASP A 140 -2.30 10.41 -18.55
N GLY A 141 -1.00 10.31 -18.86
CA GLY A 141 0.03 11.15 -18.25
C GLY A 141 0.33 10.86 -16.79
N LEU A 142 0.25 9.58 -16.37
CA LEU A 142 0.51 9.14 -15.01
C LEU A 142 1.99 8.78 -14.82
N VAL A 143 2.57 9.18 -13.69
CA VAL A 143 3.89 8.72 -13.25
C VAL A 143 3.74 7.33 -12.61
N PHE A 144 4.05 6.29 -13.40
CA PHE A 144 4.11 4.90 -12.95
C PHE A 144 2.92 4.52 -12.04
N PRO A 145 1.70 4.38 -12.60
CA PRO A 145 0.50 4.12 -11.83
C PRO A 145 0.59 2.82 -11.02
N ARG A 146 -0.01 2.77 -9.83
CA ARG A 146 0.16 1.65 -8.88
C ARG A 146 -0.99 0.65 -8.85
N PHE A 147 -2.19 1.09 -9.15
CA PHE A 147 -3.38 0.25 -9.21
C PHE A 147 -4.47 0.90 -10.04
N VAL A 148 -5.42 0.09 -10.50
CA VAL A 148 -6.67 0.55 -11.09
C VAL A 148 -7.82 -0.17 -10.39
N LEU A 149 -8.75 0.60 -9.81
CA LEU A 149 -9.94 0.05 -9.14
C LEU A 149 -11.20 0.77 -9.64
N PRO A 150 -12.05 0.11 -10.44
CA PRO A 150 -13.37 0.64 -10.80
C PRO A 150 -14.18 1.03 -9.56
N TRP A 151 -14.80 2.21 -9.61
CA TRP A 151 -15.46 2.86 -8.47
C TRP A 151 -16.86 3.34 -8.85
N GLY A 152 -17.77 2.39 -9.08
CA GLY A 152 -19.10 2.69 -9.58
C GLY A 152 -19.09 3.11 -11.05
N LYS A 153 -20.08 3.91 -11.46
CA LYS A 153 -20.24 4.30 -12.86
C LYS A 153 -19.17 5.33 -13.27
N ASN A 154 -18.46 5.02 -14.36
CA ASN A 154 -17.53 5.92 -15.04
C ASN A 154 -16.45 6.53 -14.14
N ALA A 155 -15.94 5.77 -13.17
CA ALA A 155 -14.87 6.24 -12.31
C ALA A 155 -13.90 5.13 -11.93
N VAL A 156 -12.64 5.50 -11.71
CA VAL A 156 -11.59 4.63 -11.16
C VAL A 156 -10.84 5.34 -10.03
N LEU A 157 -10.32 4.55 -9.09
CA LEU A 157 -9.30 4.98 -8.16
C LEU A 157 -7.92 4.55 -8.66
N THR A 158 -6.94 5.45 -8.57
CA THR A 158 -5.53 5.15 -8.84
C THR A 158 -4.60 6.05 -8.02
N MET A 159 -3.31 5.71 -7.98
CA MET A 159 -2.26 6.57 -7.48
C MET A 159 -0.97 6.41 -8.30
N GLU A 160 -0.10 7.40 -8.22
CA GLU A 160 1.19 7.45 -8.90
C GLU A 160 2.32 6.98 -7.97
N SER A 161 3.46 6.55 -8.53
CA SER A 161 4.65 6.23 -7.74
C SER A 161 5.28 7.50 -7.17
N ASN A 162 5.96 7.40 -6.01
CA ASN A 162 6.50 8.56 -5.29
C ASN A 162 5.44 9.64 -5.00
N ALA A 163 4.19 9.23 -4.75
CA ALA A 163 3.09 10.11 -4.36
C ALA A 163 2.35 9.54 -3.14
N ASP A 164 1.66 10.40 -2.39
CA ASP A 164 0.90 9.98 -1.19
C ASP A 164 -0.61 9.90 -1.45
N GLU A 165 -1.07 10.56 -2.50
CA GLU A 165 -2.46 10.77 -2.83
C GLU A 165 -3.02 9.65 -3.69
N VAL A 166 -4.14 9.09 -3.23
CA VAL A 166 -5.05 8.31 -4.07
C VAL A 166 -6.08 9.25 -4.65
N TRP A 167 -6.25 9.21 -5.97
CA TRP A 167 -7.16 10.05 -6.72
C TRP A 167 -8.31 9.23 -7.27
N LYS A 168 -9.50 9.83 -7.27
CA LYS A 168 -10.65 9.37 -8.05
C LYS A 168 -10.68 10.14 -9.36
N TYR A 169 -10.64 9.41 -10.47
CA TYR A 169 -10.85 9.94 -11.81
C TYR A 169 -12.26 9.55 -12.26
N THR A 170 -13.01 10.52 -12.78
CA THR A 170 -14.40 10.33 -13.25
C THR A 170 -14.52 10.88 -14.66
N ASP A 171 -15.23 10.15 -15.51
CA ASP A 171 -15.74 10.60 -16.81
C ASP A 171 -17.18 11.13 -16.60
N THR A 172 -17.36 12.44 -16.72
CA THR A 172 -18.65 13.10 -16.44
C THR A 172 -19.56 13.28 -17.65
N ASP A 173 -19.06 13.12 -18.88
CA ASP A 173 -19.83 13.28 -20.12
C ASP A 173 -20.09 11.97 -20.88
N GLY A 174 -19.45 10.87 -20.47
CA GLY A 174 -19.65 9.53 -21.00
C GLY A 174 -18.84 9.23 -22.27
N ASP A 175 -17.82 10.03 -22.60
CA ASP A 175 -16.97 9.82 -23.78
C ASP A 175 -15.92 8.71 -23.58
N GLY A 176 -15.82 8.14 -22.37
CA GLY A 176 -14.85 7.11 -22.01
C GLY A 176 -13.50 7.66 -21.54
N LYS A 177 -13.39 8.97 -21.26
CA LYS A 177 -12.19 9.63 -20.75
C LYS A 177 -12.51 10.38 -19.47
N ALA A 178 -11.64 10.26 -18.47
CA ALA A 178 -11.81 11.00 -17.24
C ALA A 178 -11.52 12.49 -17.43
N ASP A 179 -12.49 13.33 -17.12
CA ASP A 179 -12.42 14.79 -17.18
C ASP A 179 -12.37 15.42 -15.77
N ARG A 180 -12.58 14.63 -14.72
CA ARG A 180 -12.63 15.08 -13.32
C ARG A 180 -11.70 14.28 -12.41
N LYS A 181 -10.79 14.97 -11.71
CA LYS A 181 -9.86 14.40 -10.72
C LYS A 181 -10.16 14.92 -9.31
N GLU A 182 -10.45 14.01 -8.38
CA GLU A 182 -10.80 14.32 -6.98
C GLU A 182 -9.90 13.58 -6.00
N LEU A 183 -9.45 14.26 -4.94
CA LEU A 183 -8.67 13.60 -3.89
C LEU A 183 -9.57 12.59 -3.16
N PHE A 184 -9.19 11.31 -3.17
CA PHE A 184 -9.92 10.26 -2.47
C PHE A 184 -9.40 10.07 -1.04
N THR A 185 -8.08 9.89 -0.88
CA THR A 185 -7.41 9.81 0.42
C THR A 185 -5.90 10.06 0.25
N THR A 186 -5.21 10.33 1.36
CA THR A 186 -3.75 10.36 1.45
C THR A 186 -3.24 9.21 2.33
N ARG A 187 -1.94 9.23 2.68
CA ARG A 187 -1.25 8.25 3.53
C ARG A 187 -1.24 6.85 2.97
N TYR A 188 -0.94 6.77 1.68
CA TYR A 188 -0.72 5.54 0.94
C TYR A 188 0.72 5.40 0.45
N GLY A 189 1.42 6.53 0.33
CA GLY A 189 2.63 6.66 -0.46
C GLY A 189 3.83 5.90 0.08
N ARG A 190 4.74 5.61 -0.84
CA ARG A 190 6.13 5.17 -0.61
C ARG A 190 7.01 5.84 -1.66
N SER A 191 8.31 5.96 -1.39
CA SER A 191 9.30 6.46 -2.35
C SER A 191 10.50 5.55 -2.51
N GLY A 192 11.22 5.78 -3.61
CA GLY A 192 12.42 5.07 -3.99
C GLY A 192 12.10 4.07 -5.09
N ASN A 193 12.78 2.92 -5.07
CA ASN A 193 12.60 1.86 -6.06
C ASN A 193 11.11 1.59 -6.32
N VAL A 194 10.66 1.82 -7.57
CA VAL A 194 9.26 1.71 -8.00
C VAL A 194 8.76 0.26 -7.96
N GLU A 195 9.65 -0.72 -8.04
CA GLU A 195 9.32 -2.12 -7.84
C GLU A 195 8.84 -2.35 -6.39
N HIS A 196 9.41 -1.63 -5.41
CA HIS A 196 9.18 -1.82 -3.97
C HIS A 196 8.18 -0.83 -3.35
N GLN A 197 7.23 -0.34 -4.14
CA GLN A 197 6.12 0.52 -3.68
C GLN A 197 4.80 -0.24 -3.67
N GLN A 198 3.82 0.25 -2.92
CA GLN A 198 2.47 -0.30 -2.87
C GLN A 198 1.88 -0.41 -4.28
N ALA A 199 1.40 -1.59 -4.64
CA ALA A 199 0.58 -1.86 -5.81
C ALA A 199 -0.74 -2.53 -5.39
N PHE A 200 -1.70 -2.57 -6.30
CA PHE A 200 -3.05 -3.13 -6.12
C PHE A 200 -3.88 -2.46 -5.01
N LEU A 201 -5.16 -2.24 -5.27
CA LEU A 201 -6.13 -1.79 -4.28
C LEU A 201 -7.41 -2.60 -4.47
N THR A 202 -7.72 -3.48 -3.52
CA THR A 202 -8.86 -4.41 -3.61
C THR A 202 -9.96 -3.99 -2.66
N TRP A 203 -11.18 -3.86 -3.17
CA TRP A 203 -12.40 -3.82 -2.35
C TRP A 203 -12.74 -5.24 -1.93
N ALA A 204 -12.60 -5.55 -0.64
CA ALA A 204 -12.89 -6.86 -0.11
C ALA A 204 -14.35 -6.99 0.35
N MET A 205 -14.80 -8.23 0.57
CA MET A 205 -16.14 -8.60 1.01
C MET A 205 -16.53 -7.92 2.33
N ASP A 206 -15.57 -7.59 3.19
CA ASP A 206 -15.84 -6.86 4.44
C ASP A 206 -16.07 -5.34 4.25
N ASN A 207 -16.16 -4.88 2.99
CA ASN A 207 -16.30 -3.48 2.58
C ASN A 207 -15.10 -2.59 2.94
N TRP A 208 -13.92 -3.18 3.19
CA TRP A 208 -12.67 -2.45 3.35
C TRP A 208 -11.79 -2.58 2.11
N LEU A 209 -10.96 -1.56 1.91
CA LEU A 209 -9.96 -1.49 0.86
C LEU A 209 -8.58 -1.87 1.42
N TYR A 210 -7.91 -2.79 0.73
CA TYR A 210 -6.59 -3.31 1.07
C TYR A 210 -5.59 -3.05 -0.06
N SER A 211 -4.38 -2.66 0.28
CA SER A 211 -3.26 -2.57 -0.68
C SER A 211 -2.04 -3.32 -0.16
N THR A 212 -1.16 -3.71 -1.07
CA THR A 212 0.15 -4.26 -0.68
C THR A 212 0.95 -3.24 0.14
N TYR A 213 1.97 -3.73 0.87
CA TYR A 213 2.87 -3.00 1.78
C TYR A 213 2.25 -2.26 2.96
N ASN A 214 0.99 -1.85 2.86
CA ASN A 214 0.30 -1.04 3.84
C ASN A 214 -0.30 -1.94 4.92
N ALA A 215 0.23 -1.83 6.14
CA ALA A 215 -0.28 -2.50 7.34
C ALA A 215 -1.53 -1.76 7.89
N PHE A 216 -2.46 -1.43 7.01
CA PHE A 216 -3.75 -0.86 7.34
C PHE A 216 -4.75 -1.16 6.22
N ARG A 217 -6.02 -1.08 6.57
CA ARG A 217 -7.15 -1.06 5.64
C ARG A 217 -7.89 0.27 5.76
N ILE A 218 -8.57 0.69 4.70
CA ILE A 218 -9.40 1.90 4.73
C ILE A 218 -10.85 1.61 4.33
N ARG A 219 -11.77 2.47 4.73
CA ARG A 219 -13.16 2.40 4.29
C ARG A 219 -13.77 3.80 4.22
N PRO A 220 -14.27 4.24 3.05
CA PRO A 220 -14.98 5.51 2.96
C PRO A 220 -16.30 5.43 3.71
N THR A 221 -16.67 6.53 4.37
CA THR A 221 -17.97 6.69 5.03
C THR A 221 -18.52 8.09 4.74
N PRO A 222 -19.82 8.34 4.95
CA PRO A 222 -20.40 9.69 4.87
C PRO A 222 -19.76 10.72 5.83
N ASN A 223 -18.89 10.29 6.75
CA ASN A 223 -18.25 11.12 7.76
C ASN A 223 -16.74 11.28 7.54
N GLY A 224 -16.19 10.69 6.48
CA GLY A 224 -14.75 10.67 6.18
C GLY A 224 -14.21 9.25 5.99
N MET A 225 -12.88 9.15 5.89
CA MET A 225 -12.18 7.90 5.64
C MET A 225 -11.85 7.21 6.98
N LEU A 226 -12.44 6.04 7.22
CA LEU A 226 -11.97 5.18 8.31
C LEU A 226 -10.66 4.51 7.90
N ARG A 227 -9.78 4.33 8.86
CA ARG A 227 -8.52 3.60 8.69
C ARG A 227 -8.30 2.73 9.90
N GLU A 228 -8.02 1.46 9.68
CA GLU A 228 -7.75 0.50 10.75
C GLU A 228 -6.39 -0.15 10.51
N PRO A 229 -5.55 -0.28 11.55
CA PRO A 229 -4.33 -1.05 11.43
C PRO A 229 -4.63 -2.53 11.13
N THR A 230 -3.72 -3.16 10.40
CA THR A 230 -3.71 -4.61 10.17
C THR A 230 -2.35 -5.17 10.55
N GLY A 231 -2.17 -6.49 10.48
CA GLY A 231 -0.81 -7.05 10.40
C GLY A 231 -0.04 -6.52 9.18
N PRO A 232 1.29 -6.49 9.22
CA PRO A 232 2.10 -6.25 8.03
C PRO A 232 1.84 -7.37 7.02
N ASN A 233 1.44 -7.03 5.79
CA ASN A 233 1.05 -8.02 4.79
C ASN A 233 2.24 -8.61 4.01
N GLY A 234 3.42 -7.98 4.04
CA GLY A 234 4.61 -8.49 3.34
C GLY A 234 4.51 -8.57 1.81
N ALA A 235 3.42 -8.09 1.22
CA ALA A 235 3.15 -8.18 -0.21
C ALA A 235 3.65 -6.96 -0.99
N GLN A 236 3.80 -7.16 -2.30
CA GLN A 236 4.37 -6.20 -3.24
C GLN A 236 3.52 -6.09 -4.51
N TRP A 237 3.23 -7.20 -5.19
CA TRP A 237 2.50 -7.23 -6.47
C TRP A 237 1.35 -8.24 -6.45
N GLY A 238 0.33 -8.00 -5.64
CA GLY A 238 -0.91 -8.77 -5.71
C GLY A 238 -1.73 -8.74 -4.42
N VAL A 239 -3.03 -8.47 -4.58
CA VAL A 239 -4.05 -8.59 -3.52
C VAL A 239 -5.32 -9.14 -4.18
N THR A 240 -5.90 -10.17 -3.59
CA THR A 240 -7.20 -10.73 -4.00
C THR A 240 -7.95 -11.23 -2.76
N GLN A 241 -9.08 -11.90 -2.93
CA GLN A 241 -9.83 -12.54 -1.86
C GLN A 241 -10.48 -13.86 -2.30
N ASP A 242 -10.75 -14.73 -1.33
CA ASP A 242 -11.56 -15.94 -1.55
C ASP A 242 -13.06 -15.73 -1.28
N ASP A 243 -13.84 -16.80 -1.45
CA ASP A 243 -15.30 -16.81 -1.23
C ASP A 243 -15.73 -16.68 0.23
N ASP A 244 -14.78 -16.74 1.18
CA ASP A 244 -15.02 -16.44 2.59
C ASP A 244 -14.60 -15.00 2.93
N GLY A 245 -14.14 -14.22 1.94
CA GLY A 245 -13.66 -12.86 2.14
C GLY A 245 -12.38 -12.82 2.96
N LYS A 246 -11.55 -13.87 2.94
CA LYS A 246 -10.17 -13.80 3.42
C LYS A 246 -9.34 -13.16 2.31
N VAL A 247 -8.63 -12.09 2.67
CA VAL A 247 -7.77 -11.35 1.74
C VAL A 247 -6.43 -12.08 1.62
N TRP A 248 -5.99 -12.31 0.39
CA TRP A 248 -4.74 -12.98 0.04
C TRP A 248 -3.74 -11.97 -0.53
N PHE A 249 -2.49 -12.07 -0.10
CA PHE A 249 -1.43 -11.13 -0.39
C PHE A 249 -0.27 -11.84 -1.08
N GLN A 250 0.18 -11.34 -2.24
CA GLN A 250 1.31 -11.90 -2.97
C GLN A 250 2.61 -11.17 -2.63
N GLY A 251 3.58 -11.91 -2.09
CA GLY A 251 4.94 -11.41 -1.93
C GLY A 251 5.58 -11.18 -3.29
N GLY A 252 6.43 -10.16 -3.44
CA GLY A 252 7.23 -9.98 -4.67
C GLY A 252 8.55 -10.71 -4.54
N ALA A 253 9.52 -10.05 -3.90
CA ALA A 253 10.86 -10.59 -3.66
C ALA A 253 10.93 -11.88 -2.80
N SER A 254 9.86 -12.24 -2.09
CA SER A 254 9.80 -13.52 -1.36
C SER A 254 9.46 -14.71 -2.26
N GLY A 255 8.90 -14.45 -3.45
CA GLY A 255 8.45 -15.48 -4.40
C GLY A 255 7.19 -16.25 -4.00
N VAL A 256 6.58 -15.94 -2.84
CA VAL A 256 5.50 -16.73 -2.23
C VAL A 256 4.38 -15.88 -1.62
N PRO A 257 3.15 -16.41 -1.50
CA PRO A 257 2.06 -15.77 -0.77
C PRO A 257 2.45 -15.44 0.67
N SER A 258 1.98 -14.30 1.19
CA SER A 258 2.35 -13.77 2.49
C SER A 258 1.16 -13.74 3.45
N TYR A 259 1.36 -14.23 4.69
CA TYR A 259 0.41 -14.14 5.82
C TYR A 259 -1.05 -14.54 5.49
N PHE A 260 -1.22 -15.66 4.79
CA PHE A 260 -2.50 -16.15 4.25
C PHE A 260 -3.34 -17.00 5.22
N GLN A 261 -2.85 -17.22 6.44
CA GLN A 261 -3.48 -18.12 7.42
C GLN A 261 -4.91 -17.68 7.78
N PHE A 262 -5.07 -16.39 8.08
CA PHE A 262 -6.32 -15.77 8.52
C PHE A 262 -6.46 -14.37 7.91
N PRO A 263 -7.63 -13.73 7.94
CA PRO A 263 -7.76 -12.35 7.51
C PRO A 263 -6.75 -11.44 8.25
N ILE A 264 -5.92 -10.69 7.50
CA ILE A 264 -4.76 -9.96 8.01
C ILE A 264 -5.08 -8.92 9.11
N VAL A 265 -6.34 -8.51 9.22
CA VAL A 265 -6.81 -7.62 10.30
C VAL A 265 -6.62 -8.24 11.69
N TYR A 266 -6.65 -9.57 11.80
CA TYR A 266 -6.45 -10.28 13.07
C TYR A 266 -4.99 -10.44 13.46
N GLY A 267 -4.08 -10.33 12.50
CA GLY A 267 -2.64 -10.37 12.73
C GLY A 267 -1.86 -11.13 11.67
N ALA A 268 -0.56 -10.85 11.62
CA ALA A 268 0.40 -11.53 10.76
C ALA A 268 0.98 -12.76 11.49
N PHE A 269 0.17 -13.81 11.64
CA PHE A 269 0.57 -15.04 12.34
C PHE A 269 1.68 -15.76 11.59
N LYS A 270 2.67 -16.26 12.33
CA LYS A 270 3.75 -17.10 11.80
C LYS A 270 3.44 -18.55 12.08
N VAL A 271 3.42 -19.38 11.05
CA VAL A 271 3.13 -20.81 11.16
C VAL A 271 4.30 -21.60 10.56
N PRO A 272 4.99 -22.43 11.35
CA PRO A 272 6.00 -23.34 10.82
C PRO A 272 5.38 -24.31 9.82
N ASP A 273 6.11 -24.61 8.75
CA ASP A 273 5.73 -25.59 7.71
C ASP A 273 4.44 -25.23 6.96
N GLU A 274 4.09 -23.94 6.86
CA GLU A 274 2.93 -23.46 6.08
C GLU A 274 3.08 -23.63 4.57
N LEU A 275 4.29 -23.94 4.09
CA LEU A 275 4.57 -24.30 2.70
C LEU A 275 5.01 -25.76 2.65
N ALA A 276 4.42 -26.54 1.75
CA ALA A 276 4.81 -27.94 1.56
C ALA A 276 6.28 -28.07 1.10
N PRO A 277 6.93 -29.23 1.32
CA PRO A 277 8.27 -29.49 0.81
C PRO A 277 8.36 -29.25 -0.70
N GLY A 278 9.42 -28.57 -1.14
CA GLY A 278 9.64 -28.24 -2.55
C GLY A 278 8.80 -27.07 -3.09
N PHE A 279 7.88 -26.49 -2.31
CA PHE A 279 6.98 -25.43 -2.78
C PHE A 279 7.69 -24.28 -3.50
N LYS A 280 8.88 -23.90 -3.02
CA LYS A 280 9.66 -22.81 -3.60
C LYS A 280 10.40 -23.17 -4.89
N GLU A 281 10.55 -24.44 -5.25
CA GLU A 281 11.22 -24.87 -6.48
C GLU A 281 10.29 -24.60 -7.67
N PRO A 282 10.66 -23.72 -8.63
CA PRO A 282 9.86 -23.49 -9.83
C PRO A 282 10.38 -24.33 -11.00
N PHE A 283 9.49 -24.68 -11.93
CA PHE A 283 9.83 -25.46 -13.12
C PHE A 283 9.63 -24.68 -14.42
N GLY A 284 10.27 -23.50 -14.53
CA GLY A 284 10.33 -22.73 -15.78
C GLY A 284 11.05 -23.47 -16.92
N LEU A 285 10.85 -23.01 -18.15
CA LEU A 285 11.51 -23.56 -19.35
C LEU A 285 12.54 -22.61 -19.96
N ALA A 286 12.41 -21.31 -19.72
CA ALA A 286 13.33 -20.30 -20.24
C ALA A 286 14.63 -20.27 -19.41
N GLY A 287 15.75 -20.66 -20.02
CA GLY A 287 17.09 -20.72 -19.41
C GLY A 287 17.93 -19.45 -19.54
N VAL A 288 17.32 -18.27 -19.45
CA VAL A 288 18.00 -16.98 -19.72
C VAL A 288 18.96 -16.58 -18.59
N GLY A 289 18.67 -16.96 -17.35
CA GLY A 289 19.50 -16.62 -16.19
C GLY A 289 19.47 -15.14 -15.78
N ASP A 290 18.47 -14.37 -16.22
CA ASP A 290 18.29 -12.93 -16.01
C ASP A 290 17.56 -12.61 -14.69
N PHE A 291 18.13 -13.06 -13.57
CA PHE A 291 17.50 -12.90 -12.25
C PHE A 291 18.49 -12.66 -11.12
N GLN A 292 17.99 -12.05 -10.04
CA GLN A 292 18.68 -11.96 -8.75
C GLN A 292 18.43 -13.23 -7.91
N PRO A 293 19.39 -13.70 -7.09
CA PRO A 293 20.75 -13.19 -6.84
C PRO A 293 21.81 -13.58 -7.88
N GLY A 294 21.44 -14.04 -9.07
CA GLY A 294 22.35 -14.41 -10.15
C GLY A 294 22.74 -15.90 -10.15
N PRO A 295 23.99 -16.27 -10.49
CA PRO A 295 24.38 -17.67 -10.78
C PRO A 295 24.10 -18.66 -9.64
N THR A 296 24.12 -18.20 -8.38
CA THR A 296 23.83 -19.05 -7.21
C THR A 296 22.40 -19.57 -7.22
N ALA A 297 21.45 -18.78 -7.74
CA ALA A 297 20.05 -19.14 -7.91
C ALA A 297 19.73 -19.82 -9.24
N SER A 298 20.72 -19.98 -10.13
CA SER A 298 20.55 -20.67 -11.41
C SER A 298 20.87 -22.16 -11.28
N ARG A 299 20.07 -23.01 -11.93
CA ARG A 299 20.42 -24.39 -12.29
C ARG A 299 21.46 -24.39 -13.42
N ALA A 300 22.02 -25.56 -13.70
CA ALA A 300 23.02 -25.73 -14.76
C ALA A 300 22.49 -25.40 -16.16
N ASP A 301 21.18 -25.53 -16.37
CA ASP A 301 20.47 -25.21 -17.62
C ASP A 301 20.02 -23.73 -17.71
N GLY A 302 20.43 -22.87 -16.79
CA GLY A 302 20.05 -21.45 -16.76
C GLY A 302 18.69 -21.16 -16.13
N THR A 303 17.92 -22.19 -15.72
CA THR A 303 16.60 -22.02 -15.09
C THR A 303 16.71 -21.69 -13.59
N LEU A 304 15.66 -21.10 -13.03
CA LEU A 304 15.63 -20.62 -11.65
C LEU A 304 15.43 -21.75 -10.62
N LYS A 305 16.29 -21.86 -9.60
CA LYS A 305 16.23 -22.89 -8.54
C LYS A 305 15.10 -22.69 -7.53
N GLU A 306 14.84 -21.46 -7.14
CA GLU A 306 13.81 -21.07 -6.17
C GLU A 306 13.11 -19.81 -6.68
N VAL A 307 11.80 -19.69 -6.45
CA VAL A 307 11.02 -18.48 -6.77
C VAL A 307 11.65 -17.22 -6.17
N THR A 308 11.70 -16.12 -6.94
CA THR A 308 12.41 -14.88 -6.54
C THR A 308 11.65 -13.59 -6.82
N GLY A 309 10.68 -13.60 -7.71
CA GLY A 309 9.97 -12.41 -8.14
C GLY A 309 8.58 -12.75 -8.64
N SER A 310 7.70 -13.10 -7.72
CA SER A 310 6.32 -13.41 -8.02
C SER A 310 5.46 -12.15 -8.15
N ALA A 311 4.50 -12.16 -9.06
CA ALA A 311 3.61 -11.04 -9.32
C ALA A 311 2.25 -11.53 -9.79
N GLY A 312 1.21 -10.76 -9.47
CA GLY A 312 -0.16 -11.07 -9.83
C GLY A 312 -0.71 -12.23 -9.01
N ASN A 313 -1.99 -12.15 -8.65
CA ASN A 313 -2.65 -13.28 -8.02
C ASN A 313 -4.16 -13.25 -8.15
N ASP A 314 -4.75 -14.43 -8.20
CA ASP A 314 -6.19 -14.56 -7.98
C ASP A 314 -6.53 -15.87 -7.28
N VAL A 315 -7.60 -15.86 -6.46
CA VAL A 315 -8.24 -17.09 -6.02
C VAL A 315 -9.33 -17.39 -7.04
N VAL A 316 -9.25 -18.56 -7.68
CA VAL A 316 -10.14 -18.87 -8.82
C VAL A 316 -11.57 -19.05 -8.34
N ARG A 317 -12.45 -18.16 -8.80
CA ARG A 317 -13.88 -18.13 -8.44
C ARG A 317 -14.81 -18.05 -9.65
N GLY A 318 -14.27 -18.31 -10.84
CA GLY A 318 -15.01 -18.31 -12.11
C GLY A 318 -15.73 -19.63 -12.36
N HIS A 319 -17.03 -19.58 -12.66
CA HIS A 319 -17.89 -20.77 -12.83
C HIS A 319 -17.68 -21.51 -14.15
N ARG A 320 -16.80 -21.02 -15.04
CA ARG A 320 -16.40 -21.70 -16.28
C ARG A 320 -15.03 -22.37 -16.15
N MET A 321 -14.55 -22.55 -14.92
CA MET A 321 -13.33 -23.29 -14.60
C MET A 321 -13.67 -24.68 -14.02
N PRO A 322 -12.78 -25.67 -14.16
CA PRO A 322 -12.94 -26.98 -13.55
C PRO A 322 -13.14 -26.90 -12.03
N ASN A 323 -14.00 -27.78 -11.48
CA ASN A 323 -14.34 -27.77 -10.05
C ASN A 323 -13.12 -27.95 -9.13
N ASP A 324 -12.11 -28.70 -9.55
CA ASP A 324 -10.90 -28.92 -8.77
C ASP A 324 -10.02 -27.65 -8.67
N LEU A 325 -10.18 -26.69 -9.59
CA LEU A 325 -9.46 -25.42 -9.57
C LEU A 325 -10.18 -24.36 -8.71
N LEU A 326 -11.48 -24.49 -8.45
CA LEU A 326 -12.23 -23.50 -7.67
C LEU A 326 -11.69 -23.40 -6.24
N GLY A 327 -11.31 -22.18 -5.83
CA GLY A 327 -10.69 -21.92 -4.53
C GLY A 327 -9.17 -22.12 -4.50
N ASP A 328 -8.56 -22.64 -5.56
CA ASP A 328 -7.11 -22.64 -5.70
C ASP A 328 -6.60 -21.22 -5.97
N TYR A 329 -5.37 -21.00 -5.55
CA TYR A 329 -4.68 -19.73 -5.68
C TYR A 329 -3.71 -19.78 -6.86
N LEU A 330 -3.86 -18.85 -7.81
CA LEU A 330 -2.96 -18.68 -8.93
C LEU A 330 -2.04 -17.48 -8.68
N TYR A 331 -0.78 -17.58 -9.09
CA TYR A 331 0.14 -16.44 -9.14
C TYR A 331 1.19 -16.59 -10.23
N GLY A 332 1.73 -15.47 -10.72
CA GLY A 332 2.76 -15.43 -11.74
C GLY A 332 4.16 -15.45 -11.14
N GLU A 333 5.11 -16.08 -11.82
CA GLU A 333 6.54 -15.90 -11.58
C GLU A 333 7.19 -15.39 -12.89
N PRO A 334 7.13 -14.06 -13.15
CA PRO A 334 7.68 -13.44 -14.35
C PRO A 334 9.10 -13.84 -14.70
N VAL A 335 9.92 -14.10 -13.69
CA VAL A 335 11.31 -14.53 -13.86
C VAL A 335 11.40 -15.96 -14.39
N ALA A 336 10.52 -16.87 -13.96
CA ALA A 336 10.53 -18.26 -14.42
C ALA A 336 9.65 -18.49 -15.67
N ARG A 337 8.87 -17.48 -16.09
CA ARG A 337 7.97 -17.51 -17.26
C ARG A 337 6.84 -18.52 -17.06
N ILE A 338 6.26 -18.51 -15.86
CA ILE A 338 5.24 -19.48 -15.43
C ILE A 338 4.08 -18.81 -14.69
N VAL A 339 2.92 -19.47 -14.73
CA VAL A 339 1.84 -19.28 -13.76
C VAL A 339 1.76 -20.55 -12.91
N ARG A 340 1.68 -20.39 -11.59
CA ARG A 340 1.62 -21.49 -10.63
C ARG A 340 0.19 -21.68 -10.15
N ARG A 341 -0.18 -22.93 -9.88
CA ARG A 341 -1.46 -23.32 -9.27
C ARG A 341 -1.22 -23.88 -7.89
N ILE A 342 -1.75 -23.21 -6.89
CA ILE A 342 -1.54 -23.53 -5.48
C ILE A 342 -2.84 -24.02 -4.86
N HIS A 343 -2.82 -25.24 -4.34
CA HIS A 343 -3.92 -25.82 -3.59
C HIS A 343 -3.72 -25.60 -2.07
N PRO A 344 -4.60 -24.85 -1.40
CA PRO A 344 -4.55 -24.69 0.05
C PRO A 344 -5.22 -25.87 0.76
N VAL A 345 -4.49 -26.52 1.66
CA VAL A 345 -5.02 -27.59 2.53
C VAL A 345 -5.15 -27.07 3.95
N VAL A 346 -6.36 -27.11 4.51
CA VAL A 346 -6.63 -26.67 5.88
C VAL A 346 -6.74 -27.86 6.81
N THR A 347 -5.84 -27.94 7.80
CA THR A 347 -5.84 -28.98 8.83
C THR A 347 -5.80 -28.32 10.20
N GLU A 348 -6.76 -28.65 11.06
CA GLU A 348 -6.85 -28.11 12.43
C GLU A 348 -6.78 -26.58 12.49
N GLY A 349 -7.40 -25.91 11.51
CA GLY A 349 -7.48 -24.44 11.41
C GLY A 349 -6.22 -23.76 10.86
N LEU A 350 -5.20 -24.51 10.40
CA LEU A 350 -4.01 -23.97 9.75
C LEU A 350 -3.98 -24.34 8.28
N THR A 351 -3.58 -23.40 7.44
CA THR A 351 -3.43 -23.59 5.99
C THR A 351 -1.99 -23.99 5.66
N GLN A 352 -1.81 -25.10 4.93
CA GLN A 352 -0.57 -25.45 4.24
C GLN A 352 -0.78 -25.31 2.73
N LEU A 353 0.16 -24.66 2.04
CA LEU A 353 0.09 -24.46 0.59
C LEU A 353 0.88 -25.53 -0.17
N HIS A 354 0.25 -26.09 -1.20
CA HIS A 354 0.83 -27.10 -2.08
C HIS A 354 0.85 -26.59 -3.52
N ASN A 355 2.01 -26.63 -4.18
CA ASN A 355 2.04 -26.49 -5.64
C ASN A 355 1.49 -27.78 -6.26
N VAL A 356 0.40 -27.66 -7.04
CA VAL A 356 -0.34 -28.82 -7.59
C VAL A 356 0.54 -29.68 -8.48
N TYR A 357 1.44 -29.06 -9.26
CA TYR A 357 2.29 -29.74 -10.25
C TYR A 357 3.70 -30.06 -9.74
N GLN A 358 3.91 -29.99 -8.43
CA GLN A 358 5.19 -30.32 -7.81
C GLN A 358 5.64 -31.77 -8.08
N PRO A 359 4.77 -32.80 -7.98
CA PRO A 359 5.17 -34.19 -8.21
C PRO A 359 5.68 -34.45 -9.64
N GLU A 360 5.08 -33.80 -10.63
CA GLU A 360 5.44 -33.91 -12.05
C GLU A 360 6.64 -33.02 -12.43
N ARG A 361 7.15 -32.20 -11.49
CA ARG A 361 8.17 -31.18 -11.75
C ARG A 361 7.75 -30.25 -12.91
N ALA A 362 6.50 -29.81 -12.87
CA ALA A 362 5.86 -28.96 -13.88
C ALA A 362 5.17 -27.75 -13.21
N GLU A 363 4.53 -26.91 -14.02
CA GLU A 363 3.74 -25.76 -13.56
C GLU A 363 2.45 -25.68 -14.37
N PHE A 364 1.49 -24.88 -13.88
CA PHE A 364 0.16 -24.79 -14.48
C PHE A 364 0.19 -24.20 -15.89
N VAL A 365 0.91 -23.09 -16.07
CA VAL A 365 1.26 -22.54 -17.39
C VAL A 365 2.76 -22.33 -17.42
N ARG A 366 3.41 -22.77 -18.50
CA ARG A 366 4.84 -22.51 -18.77
C ARG A 366 4.98 -21.91 -20.15
N SER A 367 5.98 -21.06 -20.36
CA SER A 367 6.34 -20.59 -21.70
C SER A 367 7.79 -20.91 -22.01
N ILE A 368 8.05 -21.30 -23.26
CA ILE A 368 9.42 -21.31 -23.81
C ILE A 368 9.83 -19.94 -24.37
N ASP A 369 8.89 -18.98 -24.46
CA ASP A 369 9.20 -17.61 -24.81
C ASP A 369 9.89 -16.90 -23.62
N PRO A 370 11.14 -16.43 -23.75
CA PRO A 370 11.83 -15.74 -22.66
C PRO A 370 11.19 -14.40 -22.27
N LEU A 371 10.30 -13.85 -23.11
CA LEU A 371 9.65 -12.55 -22.92
C LEU A 371 8.28 -12.63 -22.24
N PHE A 372 7.72 -13.82 -22.01
CA PHE A 372 6.47 -14.00 -21.26
C PHE A 372 6.66 -13.57 -19.79
N ARG A 373 5.98 -12.51 -19.36
CA ARG A 373 6.06 -11.93 -18.01
C ARG A 373 4.66 -11.81 -17.40
N PRO A 374 4.11 -12.89 -16.79
CA PRO A 374 2.81 -12.85 -16.14
C PRO A 374 2.84 -11.96 -14.89
N THR A 375 2.26 -10.75 -14.96
CA THR A 375 2.32 -9.72 -13.92
C THR A 375 1.03 -9.58 -13.12
N ASP A 376 -0.10 -10.02 -13.68
CA ASP A 376 -1.40 -10.00 -13.02
C ASP A 376 -2.33 -11.10 -13.55
N MET A 377 -3.39 -11.40 -12.80
CA MET A 377 -4.48 -12.27 -13.24
C MET A 377 -5.79 -11.93 -12.55
N ALA A 378 -6.90 -12.17 -13.24
CA ALA A 378 -8.22 -11.88 -12.70
C ALA A 378 -9.28 -12.87 -13.20
N THR A 379 -10.13 -13.34 -12.29
CA THR A 379 -11.41 -13.97 -12.62
C THR A 379 -12.27 -12.95 -13.39
N ALA A 380 -12.57 -13.25 -14.64
CA ALA A 380 -13.29 -12.40 -15.56
C ALA A 380 -14.82 -12.55 -15.42
N PRO A 381 -15.62 -11.57 -15.90
CA PRO A 381 -17.08 -11.65 -15.91
C PRO A 381 -17.64 -12.89 -16.61
N ASP A 382 -16.93 -13.35 -17.65
CA ASP A 382 -17.28 -14.52 -18.45
C ASP A 382 -17.01 -15.86 -17.73
N GLY A 383 -16.54 -15.82 -16.48
CA GLY A 383 -16.29 -16.99 -15.64
C GLY A 383 -14.97 -17.69 -15.91
N THR A 384 -14.12 -17.14 -16.77
CA THR A 384 -12.75 -17.61 -17.04
C THR A 384 -11.70 -16.80 -16.27
N VAL A 385 -10.41 -17.10 -16.45
CA VAL A 385 -9.30 -16.36 -15.83
C VAL A 385 -8.50 -15.66 -16.91
N TYR A 386 -8.24 -14.37 -16.73
CA TYR A 386 -7.37 -13.60 -17.63
C TYR A 386 -6.00 -13.46 -16.99
N VAL A 387 -4.93 -13.59 -17.79
CA VAL A 387 -3.53 -13.46 -17.38
C VAL A 387 -2.94 -12.26 -18.12
N VAL A 388 -2.38 -11.33 -17.37
CA VAL A 388 -1.71 -10.14 -17.90
C VAL A 388 -0.24 -10.47 -18.12
N ASP A 389 0.20 -10.30 -19.35
CA ASP A 389 1.57 -10.48 -19.78
C ASP A 389 2.16 -9.14 -20.20
N MET A 390 3.16 -8.67 -19.45
CA MET A 390 3.85 -7.43 -19.78
C MET A 390 4.67 -7.54 -21.09
N TYR A 391 4.95 -8.77 -21.54
CA TYR A 391 5.69 -9.14 -22.76
C TYR A 391 6.93 -8.30 -23.05
N ARG A 392 8.00 -8.51 -22.27
CA ARG A 392 9.19 -7.67 -22.31
C ARG A 392 10.48 -8.35 -21.85
N GLY A 393 11.61 -7.75 -22.24
CA GLY A 393 12.94 -8.26 -21.93
C GLY A 393 13.35 -8.04 -20.47
N ILE A 394 13.43 -6.80 -20.01
CA ILE A 394 13.86 -6.46 -18.64
C ILE A 394 12.65 -6.45 -17.70
N ILE A 395 12.68 -7.21 -16.60
CA ILE A 395 11.58 -7.22 -15.62
C ILE A 395 11.99 -6.73 -14.22
N GLN A 396 13.30 -6.59 -13.96
CA GLN A 396 13.81 -6.13 -12.68
C GLN A 396 14.23 -4.65 -12.79
N GLU A 397 14.01 -3.88 -11.73
CA GLU A 397 14.34 -2.45 -11.73
C GLU A 397 15.87 -2.19 -11.72
N SER A 398 16.27 -0.99 -12.14
CA SER A 398 17.66 -0.57 -12.38
C SER A 398 18.63 -0.78 -11.22
N GLN A 399 18.15 -0.78 -9.97
CA GLN A 399 18.94 -1.11 -8.79
C GLN A 399 19.61 -2.50 -8.89
N TRP A 400 19.02 -3.41 -9.68
CA TRP A 400 19.50 -4.76 -9.91
C TRP A 400 20.32 -4.91 -11.20
N THR A 401 20.35 -3.90 -12.06
CA THR A 401 21.03 -3.92 -13.37
C THR A 401 22.22 -2.95 -13.50
N PRO A 402 22.95 -2.55 -12.44
CA PRO A 402 24.08 -1.65 -12.60
C PRO A 402 25.16 -2.28 -13.49
N ARG A 403 25.96 -1.46 -14.16
CA ARG A 403 27.10 -1.93 -14.98
C ARG A 403 28.01 -2.86 -14.17
N GLY A 404 28.36 -4.00 -14.77
CA GLY A 404 29.16 -5.06 -14.12
C GLY A 404 28.34 -6.04 -13.27
N SER A 405 27.03 -5.84 -13.10
CA SER A 405 26.16 -6.85 -12.48
C SER A 405 25.92 -8.05 -13.40
N HIS A 406 25.60 -9.20 -12.80
CA HIS A 406 25.22 -10.41 -13.53
C HIS A 406 24.05 -10.17 -14.49
N ILE A 407 23.00 -9.48 -14.03
CA ILE A 407 21.81 -9.22 -14.87
C ILE A 407 22.15 -8.26 -16.00
N ARG A 408 22.96 -7.22 -15.76
CA ARG A 408 23.40 -6.33 -16.85
C ARG A 408 24.12 -7.12 -17.94
N ALA A 409 25.00 -8.04 -17.56
CA ALA A 409 25.68 -8.91 -18.52
C ALA A 409 24.68 -9.76 -19.33
N LYS A 410 23.62 -10.29 -18.71
CA LYS A 410 22.56 -11.01 -19.41
C LYS A 410 21.70 -10.12 -20.32
N ILE A 411 21.39 -8.90 -19.89
CA ILE A 411 20.69 -7.91 -20.71
C ILE A 411 21.50 -7.60 -21.98
N GLU A 412 22.80 -7.37 -21.84
CA GLU A 412 23.70 -7.07 -22.96
C GLU A 412 23.93 -8.29 -23.86
N GLN A 413 24.09 -9.48 -23.26
CA GLN A 413 24.26 -10.75 -23.98
C GLN A 413 23.07 -11.00 -24.93
N TYR A 414 21.84 -10.85 -24.43
CA TYR A 414 20.63 -11.19 -25.19
C TYR A 414 19.92 -9.99 -25.82
N GLY A 415 20.39 -8.76 -25.60
CA GLY A 415 19.75 -7.54 -26.09
C GLY A 415 18.35 -7.30 -25.50
N LEU A 416 18.12 -7.65 -24.23
CA LEU A 416 16.79 -7.63 -23.59
C LEU A 416 16.14 -6.23 -23.57
N GLU A 417 16.94 -5.16 -23.52
CA GLU A 417 16.45 -3.78 -23.57
C GLU A 417 15.72 -3.43 -24.88
N ARG A 418 15.86 -4.22 -25.94
CA ARG A 418 15.20 -4.00 -27.23
C ARG A 418 13.74 -4.51 -27.26
N ALA A 419 13.37 -5.36 -26.30
CA ALA A 419 12.04 -5.94 -26.18
C ALA A 419 11.18 -5.12 -25.20
N ILE A 420 10.70 -3.97 -25.67
CA ILE A 420 9.90 -2.99 -24.91
C ILE A 420 8.66 -2.56 -25.70
N GLY A 421 7.69 -1.89 -25.05
CA GLY A 421 6.52 -1.28 -25.70
C GLY A 421 5.51 -2.28 -26.27
N ARG A 422 5.41 -3.48 -25.69
CA ARG A 422 4.49 -4.57 -26.08
C ARG A 422 3.69 -5.05 -24.87
N GLY A 423 2.70 -5.91 -25.07
CA GLY A 423 1.92 -6.41 -23.95
C GLY A 423 0.65 -7.13 -24.38
N ARG A 424 0.28 -8.17 -23.64
CA ARG A 424 -0.79 -9.09 -24.00
C ARG A 424 -1.64 -9.41 -22.79
N ILE A 425 -2.93 -9.60 -23.02
CA ILE A 425 -3.83 -10.19 -22.05
C ILE A 425 -4.37 -11.47 -22.67
N TRP A 426 -4.22 -12.54 -21.92
CA TRP A 426 -4.54 -13.89 -22.32
C TRP A 426 -5.74 -14.39 -21.54
N ARG A 427 -6.74 -14.95 -22.20
CA ARG A 427 -7.80 -15.72 -21.54
C ARG A 427 -7.38 -17.18 -21.43
N LEU A 428 -7.37 -17.69 -20.21
CA LEU A 428 -7.20 -19.09 -19.91
C LEU A 428 -8.59 -19.76 -19.81
N SER A 429 -8.84 -20.77 -20.64
CA SER A 429 -10.12 -21.48 -20.74
C SER A 429 -9.93 -22.99 -20.64
N PHE A 430 -10.96 -23.69 -20.17
CA PHE A 430 -11.01 -25.14 -20.19
C PHE A 430 -11.97 -25.61 -21.29
N GLU A 431 -11.54 -26.52 -22.16
CA GLU A 431 -12.27 -26.89 -23.38
C GLU A 431 -13.70 -27.39 -23.12
N ALA A 432 -13.91 -28.11 -22.02
CA ALA A 432 -15.23 -28.64 -21.66
C ALA A 432 -16.19 -27.59 -21.06
N LEU A 433 -15.69 -26.39 -20.74
CA LEU A 433 -16.43 -25.33 -20.07
C LEU A 433 -16.29 -24.02 -20.86
N PRO A 434 -17.13 -23.82 -21.90
CA PRO A 434 -17.08 -22.59 -22.68
C PRO A 434 -17.38 -21.37 -21.80
N ARG A 435 -16.81 -20.23 -22.17
CA ARG A 435 -17.03 -18.96 -21.47
C ARG A 435 -18.51 -18.61 -21.40
N ASP A 436 -18.89 -17.86 -20.38
CA ASP A 436 -20.21 -17.26 -20.29
C ASP A 436 -20.33 -16.10 -21.29
N THR A 437 -21.46 -16.05 -21.99
CA THR A 437 -21.78 -14.98 -22.96
C THR A 437 -22.80 -13.99 -22.39
N THR A 438 -23.15 -14.10 -21.11
CA THR A 438 -24.02 -13.14 -20.43
C THR A 438 -23.29 -11.81 -20.26
N ARG A 439 -23.75 -10.78 -20.95
CA ARG A 439 -23.18 -9.42 -20.84
C ARG A 439 -23.56 -8.76 -19.51
N PRO A 440 -22.59 -8.35 -18.68
CA PRO A 440 -22.85 -7.56 -17.48
C PRO A 440 -23.41 -6.18 -17.80
N ARG A 441 -24.40 -5.74 -17.03
CA ARG A 441 -25.03 -4.39 -17.14
C ARG A 441 -25.32 -3.77 -15.78
N MET A 442 -24.56 -4.16 -14.75
CA MET A 442 -24.85 -3.83 -13.34
C MET A 442 -24.78 -2.32 -13.04
N LEU A 443 -24.06 -1.53 -13.84
CA LEU A 443 -24.01 -0.07 -13.61
C LEU A 443 -25.37 0.60 -13.83
N ASP A 444 -26.18 0.05 -14.73
CA ASP A 444 -27.48 0.59 -15.12
C ASP A 444 -28.66 -0.12 -14.42
N GLU A 445 -28.39 -1.16 -13.63
CA GLU A 445 -29.39 -1.88 -12.86
C GLU A 445 -29.83 -1.14 -11.58
N THR A 446 -31.07 -1.43 -11.18
CA THR A 446 -31.64 -1.01 -9.89
C THR A 446 -31.01 -1.80 -8.74
N PRO A 447 -31.01 -1.27 -7.50
CA PRO A 447 -30.57 -2.02 -6.33
C PRO A 447 -31.28 -3.37 -6.18
N ALA A 448 -32.58 -3.46 -6.47
CA ALA A 448 -33.32 -4.73 -6.39
C ALA A 448 -32.81 -5.78 -7.40
N GLN A 449 -32.42 -5.36 -8.61
CA GLN A 449 -31.79 -6.24 -9.60
C GLN A 449 -30.38 -6.65 -9.15
N LEU A 450 -29.57 -5.73 -8.61
CA LEU A 450 -28.25 -6.07 -8.09
C LEU A 450 -28.28 -7.15 -6.99
N VAL A 451 -29.32 -7.17 -6.15
CA VAL A 451 -29.50 -8.22 -5.13
C VAL A 451 -29.56 -9.62 -5.74
N THR A 452 -30.06 -9.78 -6.97
CA THR A 452 -30.12 -11.10 -7.62
C THR A 452 -28.74 -11.65 -7.94
N HIS A 453 -27.77 -10.78 -8.26
CA HIS A 453 -26.40 -11.16 -8.59
C HIS A 453 -25.59 -11.67 -7.41
N LEU A 454 -26.04 -11.44 -6.16
CA LEU A 454 -25.41 -12.04 -4.97
C LEU A 454 -25.46 -13.58 -4.97
N ARG A 455 -26.32 -14.19 -5.80
CA ARG A 455 -26.42 -15.65 -6.03
C ARG A 455 -25.68 -16.13 -7.27
N HIS A 456 -25.02 -15.25 -8.00
CA HIS A 456 -24.34 -15.64 -9.22
C HIS A 456 -23.20 -16.63 -8.89
N PRO A 457 -22.98 -17.70 -9.69
CA PRO A 457 -21.95 -18.70 -9.39
C PRO A 457 -20.51 -18.16 -9.52
N ASN A 458 -20.28 -17.20 -10.40
CA ASN A 458 -19.01 -16.47 -10.50
C ASN A 458 -18.83 -15.46 -9.36
N GLY A 459 -17.69 -15.51 -8.66
CA GLY A 459 -17.32 -14.58 -7.59
C GLY A 459 -17.26 -13.11 -8.01
N TRP A 460 -16.83 -12.82 -9.25
CA TRP A 460 -16.75 -11.45 -9.75
C TRP A 460 -18.13 -10.74 -9.73
N TRP A 461 -19.18 -11.42 -10.19
CA TRP A 461 -20.54 -10.87 -10.21
C TRP A 461 -21.04 -10.55 -8.80
N ARG A 462 -20.73 -11.40 -7.82
CA ARG A 462 -21.14 -11.20 -6.43
C ARG A 462 -20.40 -10.02 -5.79
N ASP A 463 -19.08 -9.96 -5.97
CA ASP A 463 -18.23 -8.88 -5.45
C ASP A 463 -18.65 -7.53 -6.04
N MET A 464 -18.83 -7.46 -7.36
CA MET A 464 -19.24 -6.24 -8.06
C MET A 464 -20.66 -5.81 -7.68
N ALA A 465 -21.62 -6.74 -7.59
CA ALA A 465 -22.98 -6.42 -7.17
C ALA A 465 -23.01 -5.89 -5.73
N GLN A 466 -22.27 -6.50 -4.80
CA GLN A 466 -22.14 -5.99 -3.44
C GLN A 466 -21.52 -4.58 -3.43
N GLN A 467 -20.41 -4.37 -4.13
CA GLN A 467 -19.75 -3.06 -4.22
C GLN A 467 -20.73 -1.99 -4.70
N LEU A 468 -21.46 -2.27 -5.79
CA LEU A 468 -22.43 -1.33 -6.37
C LEU A 468 -23.63 -1.09 -5.45
N LEU A 469 -24.13 -2.11 -4.75
CA LEU A 469 -25.18 -1.95 -3.74
C LEU A 469 -24.73 -0.98 -2.63
N VAL A 470 -23.52 -1.18 -2.09
CA VAL A 470 -22.97 -0.32 -1.04
C VAL A 470 -22.71 1.10 -1.54
N LEU A 471 -22.17 1.26 -2.75
CA LEU A 471 -21.92 2.57 -3.35
C LEU A 471 -23.23 3.33 -3.66
N LYS A 472 -24.29 2.64 -4.09
CA LYS A 472 -25.62 3.24 -4.31
C LYS A 472 -26.29 3.63 -2.99
N GLY A 473 -26.01 2.93 -1.89
CA GLY A 473 -26.48 3.29 -0.55
C GLY A 473 -27.98 3.14 -0.31
N ASP A 474 -28.72 2.51 -1.23
CA ASP A 474 -30.16 2.33 -1.12
C ASP A 474 -30.50 1.26 -0.07
N ARG A 475 -31.14 1.67 1.01
CA ARG A 475 -31.53 0.77 2.11
C ARG A 475 -32.86 0.06 1.87
N SER A 476 -33.58 0.37 0.80
CA SER A 476 -34.85 -0.28 0.44
C SER A 476 -34.71 -1.79 0.24
N VAL A 477 -33.52 -2.26 -0.14
CA VAL A 477 -33.20 -3.68 -0.35
C VAL A 477 -32.94 -4.46 0.94
N ALA A 478 -32.84 -3.80 2.10
CA ALA A 478 -32.48 -4.46 3.35
C ALA A 478 -33.42 -5.62 3.75
N PRO A 479 -34.75 -5.57 3.55
CA PRO A 479 -35.63 -6.73 3.78
C PRO A 479 -35.24 -7.94 2.92
N ALA A 480 -35.00 -7.75 1.62
CA ALA A 480 -34.60 -8.82 0.72
C ALA A 480 -33.27 -9.44 1.16
N LEU A 481 -32.26 -8.62 1.49
CA LEU A 481 -30.96 -9.09 2.00
C LEU A 481 -31.10 -9.91 3.28
N ARG A 482 -31.94 -9.48 4.24
CA ARG A 482 -32.21 -10.25 5.47
C ARG A 482 -32.81 -11.61 5.17
N ASP A 483 -33.69 -11.69 4.18
CA ASP A 483 -34.28 -12.96 3.76
C ASP A 483 -33.24 -13.89 3.15
N ILE A 484 -32.28 -13.37 2.35
CA ILE A 484 -31.13 -14.15 1.87
C ILE A 484 -30.34 -14.72 3.05
N VAL A 485 -29.92 -13.88 3.99
CA VAL A 485 -29.12 -14.30 5.16
C VAL A 485 -29.81 -15.44 5.94
N ARG A 486 -31.13 -15.38 6.09
CA ARG A 486 -31.90 -16.36 6.88
C ARG A 486 -32.21 -17.66 6.15
N ARG A 487 -32.51 -17.60 4.86
CA ARG A 487 -33.22 -18.70 4.17
C ARG A 487 -32.50 -19.25 2.94
N ASP A 488 -31.53 -18.54 2.38
CA ASP A 488 -30.90 -18.97 1.14
C ASP A 488 -30.09 -20.25 1.34
N THR A 489 -30.09 -21.14 0.36
CA THR A 489 -29.32 -22.38 0.39
C THR A 489 -27.88 -22.17 -0.05
N MET A 490 -27.61 -21.13 -0.85
CA MET A 490 -26.26 -20.79 -1.31
C MET A 490 -25.53 -20.01 -0.23
N LEU A 491 -24.63 -20.69 0.46
CA LEU A 491 -23.91 -20.14 1.60
C LEU A 491 -23.17 -18.83 1.28
N VAL A 492 -22.49 -18.76 0.13
CA VAL A 492 -21.79 -17.53 -0.31
C VAL A 492 -22.76 -16.37 -0.57
N ALA A 493 -23.98 -16.62 -1.06
CA ALA A 493 -24.98 -15.57 -1.22
C ALA A 493 -25.42 -14.98 0.14
N ARG A 494 -25.51 -15.83 1.18
CA ARG A 494 -25.78 -15.40 2.56
C ARG A 494 -24.64 -14.52 3.09
N PHE A 495 -23.39 -14.83 2.76
CA PHE A 495 -22.23 -14.02 3.16
C PHE A 495 -22.29 -12.64 2.54
N HIS A 496 -22.44 -12.57 1.21
CA HIS A 496 -22.56 -11.29 0.51
C HIS A 496 -23.76 -10.48 1.01
N ALA A 497 -24.90 -11.11 1.28
CA ALA A 497 -26.06 -10.40 1.81
C ALA A 497 -25.81 -9.84 3.23
N LEU A 498 -25.13 -10.60 4.10
CA LEU A 498 -24.74 -10.14 5.44
C LEU A 498 -23.79 -8.94 5.36
N TRP A 499 -22.77 -9.02 4.52
CA TRP A 499 -21.81 -7.94 4.35
C TRP A 499 -22.35 -6.75 3.57
N THR A 500 -23.32 -6.95 2.68
CA THR A 500 -24.05 -5.85 2.03
C THR A 500 -24.88 -5.09 3.07
N LEU A 501 -25.56 -5.79 3.99
CA LEU A 501 -26.26 -5.15 5.11
C LEU A 501 -25.29 -4.36 6.01
N GLU A 502 -24.09 -4.89 6.26
CA GLU A 502 -23.03 -4.19 6.99
C GLU A 502 -22.61 -2.90 6.28
N GLY A 503 -22.28 -2.97 4.98
CA GLY A 503 -21.83 -1.84 4.19
C GLY A 503 -22.89 -0.74 4.02
N LEU A 504 -24.17 -1.12 3.94
CA LEU A 504 -25.30 -0.19 3.92
C LEU A 504 -25.57 0.45 5.31
N GLY A 505 -24.93 -0.03 6.37
CA GLY A 505 -25.24 0.34 7.75
C GLY A 505 -26.65 -0.08 8.17
N ALA A 506 -27.15 -1.18 7.62
CA ALA A 506 -28.47 -1.77 7.86
C ALA A 506 -28.40 -3.12 8.63
N LEU A 507 -27.20 -3.54 9.04
CA LEU A 507 -26.97 -4.69 9.90
C LEU A 507 -27.63 -4.50 11.27
N ASP A 508 -28.42 -5.47 11.71
CA ASP A 508 -29.09 -5.43 13.01
C ASP A 508 -28.66 -6.58 13.93
N ALA A 509 -28.69 -6.31 15.23
CA ALA A 509 -28.22 -7.26 16.24
C ALA A 509 -29.04 -8.57 16.29
N PRO A 510 -30.38 -8.58 16.16
CA PRO A 510 -31.15 -9.82 16.13
C PRO A 510 -30.76 -10.77 15.00
N LEU A 511 -30.59 -10.26 13.77
CA LEU A 511 -30.15 -11.07 12.63
C LEU A 511 -28.78 -11.70 12.89
N VAL A 512 -27.82 -10.89 13.35
CA VAL A 512 -26.46 -11.37 13.61
C VAL A 512 -26.42 -12.39 14.75
N ARG A 513 -27.21 -12.20 15.81
CA ARG A 513 -27.31 -13.19 16.90
C ARG A 513 -27.90 -14.52 16.43
N ALA A 514 -28.86 -14.49 15.51
CA ALA A 514 -29.37 -15.72 14.89
C ALA A 514 -28.28 -16.39 14.05
N ALA A 515 -27.53 -15.62 13.26
CA ALA A 515 -26.43 -16.14 12.44
C ALA A 515 -25.25 -16.69 13.27
N LEU A 516 -25.00 -16.16 14.48
CA LEU A 516 -24.02 -16.72 15.42
C LEU A 516 -24.40 -18.12 15.93
N ALA A 517 -25.66 -18.54 15.75
CA ALA A 517 -26.16 -19.88 16.09
C ALA A 517 -26.44 -20.74 14.84
N ASP A 518 -25.99 -20.30 13.65
CA ASP A 518 -26.22 -21.03 12.40
C ASP A 518 -25.57 -22.42 12.43
N PRO A 519 -26.19 -23.46 11.84
CA PRO A 519 -25.57 -24.79 11.76
C PRO A 519 -24.23 -24.79 11.02
N SER A 520 -24.05 -23.92 10.02
CA SER A 520 -22.81 -23.82 9.26
C SER A 520 -21.72 -23.10 10.07
N PRO A 521 -20.56 -23.73 10.34
CA PRO A 521 -19.44 -23.06 11.01
C PRO A 521 -18.93 -21.85 10.24
N ARG A 522 -18.90 -21.91 8.90
CA ARG A 522 -18.50 -20.77 8.06
C ARG A 522 -19.45 -19.59 8.24
N MET A 523 -20.76 -19.83 8.36
CA MET A 523 -21.73 -18.75 8.67
C MET A 523 -21.51 -18.17 10.06
N ARG A 524 -21.20 -19.00 11.08
CA ARG A 524 -20.85 -18.51 12.42
C ARG A 524 -19.58 -17.64 12.39
N VAL A 525 -18.56 -18.01 11.62
CA VAL A 525 -17.35 -17.20 11.39
C VAL A 525 -17.71 -15.84 10.78
N GLN A 526 -18.52 -15.82 9.71
CA GLN A 526 -18.98 -14.55 9.11
C GLN A 526 -19.78 -13.70 10.11
N ALA A 527 -20.65 -14.32 10.90
CA ALA A 527 -21.44 -13.63 11.92
C ALA A 527 -20.57 -13.06 13.05
N ILE A 528 -19.51 -13.76 13.48
CA ILE A 528 -18.53 -13.22 14.44
C ILE A 528 -17.89 -11.96 13.86
N ARG A 529 -17.35 -12.04 12.63
CA ARG A 529 -16.69 -10.91 11.95
C ARG A 529 -17.64 -9.71 11.76
N ALA A 530 -18.86 -9.96 11.27
CA ALA A 530 -19.85 -8.90 11.07
C ALA A 530 -20.33 -8.27 12.40
N SER A 531 -20.43 -9.06 13.47
CA SER A 531 -20.83 -8.56 14.80
C SER A 531 -19.83 -7.58 15.39
N GLU A 532 -18.57 -7.57 14.94
CA GLU A 532 -17.58 -6.58 15.36
C GLU A 532 -18.01 -5.15 15.03
N THR A 533 -18.71 -4.94 13.91
CA THR A 533 -19.27 -3.62 13.56
C THR A 533 -20.30 -3.15 14.59
N LEU A 534 -21.17 -4.05 15.06
CA LEU A 534 -22.18 -3.74 16.08
C LEU A 534 -21.55 -3.52 17.46
N TYR A 535 -20.54 -4.32 17.81
CA TYR A 535 -19.76 -4.12 19.03
C TYR A 535 -19.04 -2.76 19.05
N LYS A 536 -18.34 -2.43 17.95
CA LYS A 536 -17.68 -1.13 17.76
C LYS A 536 -18.66 0.04 17.78
N ALA A 537 -19.93 -0.19 17.48
CA ALA A 537 -21.00 0.80 17.55
C ALA A 537 -21.66 0.92 18.94
N GLY A 538 -21.28 0.06 19.91
CA GLY A 538 -21.69 0.16 21.32
C GLY A 538 -22.41 -1.06 21.89
N ASP A 539 -22.81 -2.05 21.08
CA ASP A 539 -23.45 -3.27 21.59
C ASP A 539 -22.39 -4.24 22.15
N THR A 540 -21.91 -3.95 23.35
CA THR A 540 -20.84 -4.73 24.01
C THR A 540 -21.28 -6.13 24.42
N THR A 541 -22.58 -6.44 24.36
CA THR A 541 -23.11 -7.75 24.78
C THR A 541 -22.70 -8.90 23.84
N PHE A 542 -22.23 -8.59 22.63
CA PHE A 542 -21.64 -9.59 21.72
C PHE A 542 -20.39 -10.26 22.32
N ALA A 543 -19.65 -9.58 23.21
CA ALA A 543 -18.50 -10.17 23.90
C ALA A 543 -18.84 -11.47 24.64
N ALA A 544 -20.03 -11.56 25.26
CA ALA A 544 -20.45 -12.79 25.93
C ALA A 544 -20.65 -13.95 24.94
N ARG A 545 -21.18 -13.66 23.75
CA ARG A 545 -21.38 -14.66 22.69
C ARG A 545 -20.06 -15.15 22.11
N TRP A 546 -19.10 -14.25 21.86
CA TRP A 546 -17.76 -14.66 21.39
C TRP A 546 -17.03 -15.52 22.42
N ARG A 547 -17.12 -15.21 23.73
CA ARG A 547 -16.54 -16.05 24.77
C ARG A 547 -17.13 -17.47 24.79
N ALA A 548 -18.43 -17.61 24.48
CA ALA A 548 -19.05 -18.92 24.33
C ALA A 548 -18.57 -19.64 23.05
N LEU A 549 -18.49 -18.92 21.93
CA LEU A 549 -18.03 -19.46 20.64
C LEU A 549 -16.54 -19.80 20.61
N ALA A 550 -15.73 -19.26 21.51
CA ALA A 550 -14.36 -19.73 21.73
C ALA A 550 -14.30 -21.21 22.18
N ARG A 551 -15.43 -21.79 22.63
CA ARG A 551 -15.57 -23.21 22.98
C ARG A 551 -16.38 -23.99 21.93
N ASP A 552 -16.62 -23.42 20.75
CA ASP A 552 -17.35 -24.10 19.67
C ASP A 552 -16.58 -25.38 19.23
N PRO A 553 -17.28 -26.47 18.89
CA PRO A 553 -16.64 -27.69 18.42
C PRO A 553 -15.88 -27.49 17.08
N SER A 554 -16.25 -26.48 16.28
CA SER A 554 -15.48 -26.11 15.11
C SER A 554 -14.23 -25.32 15.49
N VAL A 555 -13.07 -25.83 15.07
CA VAL A 555 -11.77 -25.17 15.27
C VAL A 555 -11.76 -23.75 14.68
N ASP A 556 -12.31 -23.55 13.48
CA ASP A 556 -12.33 -22.25 12.81
C ASP A 556 -13.19 -21.23 13.56
N VAL A 557 -14.31 -21.66 14.13
CA VAL A 557 -15.18 -20.79 14.94
C VAL A 557 -14.48 -20.39 16.25
N ALA A 558 -13.86 -21.36 16.93
CA ALA A 558 -13.09 -21.10 18.15
C ALA A 558 -11.93 -20.14 17.90
N LEU A 559 -11.17 -20.35 16.81
CA LEU A 559 -10.09 -19.48 16.37
C LEU A 559 -10.58 -18.07 16.07
N GLN A 560 -11.64 -17.93 15.26
CA GLN A 560 -12.20 -16.63 14.92
C GLN A 560 -12.67 -15.88 16.17
N ALA A 561 -13.35 -16.55 17.10
CA ALA A 561 -13.80 -15.94 18.35
C ALA A 561 -12.63 -15.47 19.22
N MET A 562 -11.58 -16.28 19.37
CA MET A 562 -10.35 -15.90 20.08
C MET A 562 -9.69 -14.67 19.45
N MET A 563 -9.51 -14.67 18.12
CA MET A 563 -8.91 -13.57 17.38
C MET A 563 -9.75 -12.29 17.54
N THR A 564 -11.07 -12.35 17.37
CA THR A 564 -11.97 -11.19 17.55
C THR A 564 -11.88 -10.63 18.97
N LEU A 565 -11.90 -11.48 20.01
CA LEU A 565 -11.76 -11.05 21.40
C LEU A 565 -10.43 -10.33 21.64
N ALA A 566 -9.32 -10.85 21.10
CA ALA A 566 -7.99 -10.26 21.25
C ALA A 566 -7.84 -8.95 20.46
N THR A 567 -8.22 -8.94 19.18
CA THR A 567 -8.12 -7.77 18.29
C THR A 567 -8.97 -6.60 18.78
N LEU A 568 -10.16 -6.85 19.31
CA LEU A 568 -11.02 -5.83 19.91
C LEU A 568 -10.66 -5.51 21.37
N LYS A 569 -9.59 -6.12 21.91
CA LYS A 569 -9.12 -5.93 23.29
C LYS A 569 -10.22 -6.12 24.34
N VAL A 570 -11.11 -7.09 24.12
CA VAL A 570 -12.21 -7.38 25.04
C VAL A 570 -11.65 -7.78 26.40
N ARG A 571 -12.18 -7.21 27.49
CA ARG A 571 -11.74 -7.53 28.86
C ARG A 571 -11.74 -9.05 29.11
N GLY A 572 -10.61 -9.59 29.57
CA GLY A 572 -10.44 -11.02 29.82
C GLY A 572 -10.13 -11.87 28.58
N ALA A 573 -9.84 -11.27 27.41
CA ALA A 573 -9.50 -12.01 26.19
C ALA A 573 -8.32 -12.98 26.40
N ALA A 574 -7.29 -12.59 27.16
CA ALA A 574 -6.15 -13.46 27.48
C ALA A 574 -6.55 -14.70 28.29
N ASP A 575 -7.50 -14.58 29.22
CA ASP A 575 -8.01 -15.72 29.98
C ASP A 575 -8.81 -16.67 29.09
N VAL A 576 -9.60 -16.11 28.17
CA VAL A 576 -10.33 -16.90 27.18
C VAL A 576 -9.38 -17.63 26.25
N ALA A 577 -8.31 -16.98 25.79
CA ALA A 577 -7.30 -17.62 24.96
C ALA A 577 -6.63 -18.79 25.70
N ARG A 578 -6.18 -18.59 26.95
CA ARG A 578 -5.63 -19.67 27.80
C ARG A 578 -6.60 -20.81 28.00
N ALA A 579 -7.87 -20.51 28.31
CA ALA A 579 -8.90 -21.52 28.53
C ALA A 579 -9.23 -22.30 27.25
N THR A 580 -9.22 -21.63 26.09
CA THR A 580 -9.49 -22.26 24.80
C THR A 580 -8.34 -23.18 24.40
N MET A 581 -7.09 -22.74 24.57
CA MET A 581 -5.91 -23.58 24.37
C MET A 581 -5.91 -24.80 25.30
N ALA A 582 -6.33 -24.64 26.56
CA ALA A 582 -6.42 -25.78 27.48
C ALA A 582 -7.51 -26.79 27.10
N ALA A 583 -8.61 -26.33 26.50
CA ALA A 583 -9.76 -27.16 26.16
C ALA A 583 -9.70 -27.77 24.74
N ASN A 584 -8.93 -27.18 23.82
CA ASN A 584 -8.87 -27.60 22.41
C ASN A 584 -7.42 -27.83 21.96
N PRO A 585 -6.98 -29.10 21.77
CA PRO A 585 -5.60 -29.43 21.43
C PRO A 585 -5.24 -29.17 19.96
N ALA A 586 -6.19 -28.76 19.11
CA ALA A 586 -5.95 -28.50 17.69
C ALA A 586 -4.75 -27.57 17.48
N ARG A 587 -3.84 -27.93 16.56
CA ARG A 587 -2.59 -27.19 16.36
C ARG A 587 -2.81 -25.71 16.09
N GLY A 588 -3.84 -25.35 15.31
CA GLY A 588 -4.17 -23.95 15.04
C GLY A 588 -4.49 -23.16 16.30
N VAL A 589 -5.30 -23.71 17.21
CA VAL A 589 -5.66 -23.06 18.48
C VAL A 589 -4.41 -22.80 19.33
N GLN A 590 -3.49 -23.77 19.39
CA GLN A 590 -2.26 -23.64 20.15
C GLN A 590 -1.33 -22.56 19.57
N VAL A 591 -1.10 -22.59 18.26
CA VAL A 591 -0.19 -21.66 17.57
C VAL A 591 -0.72 -20.22 17.62
N VAL A 592 -2.00 -20.03 17.34
CA VAL A 592 -2.65 -18.72 17.38
C VAL A 592 -2.75 -18.20 18.80
N GLY A 593 -3.22 -19.03 19.75
CA GLY A 593 -3.35 -18.64 21.15
C GLY A 593 -2.03 -18.21 21.78
N ALA A 594 -0.93 -18.93 21.52
CA ALA A 594 0.40 -18.54 22.00
C ALA A 594 0.83 -17.16 21.48
N GLN A 595 0.62 -16.90 20.18
CA GLN A 595 0.96 -15.60 19.57
C GLN A 595 0.03 -14.46 20.03
N LEU A 596 -1.22 -14.74 20.38
CA LEU A 596 -2.13 -13.75 20.98
C LEU A 596 -1.74 -13.39 22.43
N LEU A 597 -1.20 -14.35 23.18
CA LEU A 597 -0.75 -14.15 24.57
C LEU A 597 0.62 -13.48 24.66
N ALA A 598 1.47 -13.70 23.66
CA ALA A 598 2.78 -13.09 23.52
C ALA A 598 2.92 -12.44 22.14
N PRO A 599 2.15 -11.36 21.85
CA PRO A 599 2.23 -10.71 20.57
C PRO A 599 3.63 -10.09 20.37
N PRO A 600 4.18 -10.12 19.15
CA PRO A 600 5.41 -9.39 18.88
C PRO A 600 5.22 -7.90 19.20
N PRO A 601 6.28 -7.17 19.62
CA PRO A 601 6.17 -5.77 19.98
C PRO A 601 5.51 -4.97 18.85
N ALA A 602 4.37 -4.35 19.14
CA ALA A 602 3.69 -3.51 18.17
C ALA A 602 4.59 -2.31 17.85
N ARG A 603 5.02 -2.17 16.59
CA ARG A 603 5.59 -0.90 16.13
C ARG A 603 4.45 0.10 16.03
N VAL A 604 4.21 0.87 17.11
CA VAL A 604 3.37 2.06 17.00
C VAL A 604 4.15 3.04 16.15
N THR A 605 3.54 3.47 15.05
CA THR A 605 4.17 4.38 14.10
C THR A 605 3.59 5.77 14.22
N ASN A 606 4.40 6.80 14.00
CA ASN A 606 3.92 8.16 13.82
C ASN A 606 3.13 8.30 12.51
N GLY A 607 2.71 9.53 12.20
CA GLY A 607 1.88 9.81 11.05
C GLY A 607 2.41 9.39 9.67
N ASN A 608 3.69 9.02 9.60
CA ASN A 608 4.39 8.69 8.38
C ASN A 608 4.91 7.25 8.35
N GLY A 609 4.53 6.43 9.34
CA GLY A 609 4.90 5.00 9.37
C GLY A 609 6.25 4.69 10.03
N ALA A 610 7.00 5.70 10.51
CA ALA A 610 8.19 5.48 11.32
C ALA A 610 7.82 5.12 12.77
N ALA A 611 8.57 4.24 13.43
CA ALA A 611 8.30 3.86 14.82
C ALA A 611 8.38 5.07 15.76
N LEU A 612 7.50 5.14 16.76
CA LEU A 612 7.57 6.14 17.82
C LEU A 612 8.85 5.97 18.64
N THR A 613 9.42 7.09 19.08
CA THR A 613 10.47 7.09 20.13
C THR A 613 9.89 6.56 21.45
N VAL A 614 10.75 6.12 22.38
CA VAL A 614 10.34 5.65 23.71
C VAL A 614 9.50 6.71 24.44
N ALA A 615 9.91 7.98 24.35
CA ALA A 615 9.20 9.09 24.97
C ALA A 615 7.82 9.33 24.32
N GLU A 616 7.72 9.30 22.99
CA GLU A 616 6.44 9.42 22.28
C GLU A 616 5.51 8.23 22.59
N ALA A 617 6.04 7.02 22.64
CA ALA A 617 5.27 5.83 22.99
C ALA A 617 4.70 5.93 24.43
N ALA A 618 5.52 6.37 25.40
CA ALA A 618 5.07 6.61 26.76
C ALA A 618 4.00 7.73 26.84
N LEU A 619 4.17 8.80 26.06
CA LEU A 619 3.19 9.89 25.96
C LEU A 619 1.85 9.40 25.40
N VAL A 620 1.87 8.60 24.34
CA VAL A 620 0.68 7.99 23.74
C VAL A 620 0.01 7.00 24.69
N ALA A 621 0.78 6.18 25.41
CA ALA A 621 0.25 5.26 26.41
C ALA A 621 -0.45 5.99 27.56
N ARG A 622 0.14 7.08 28.08
CA ARG A 622 -0.54 7.94 29.06
C ARG A 622 -1.82 8.55 28.49
N GLY A 623 -1.80 8.97 27.22
CA GLY A 623 -2.97 9.49 26.53
C GLY A 623 -4.10 8.47 26.36
N ASP A 624 -3.77 7.19 26.16
CA ASP A 624 -4.73 6.08 26.10
C ASP A 624 -5.51 5.93 27.41
N THR A 625 -4.81 5.99 28.55
CA THR A 625 -5.43 5.98 29.88
C THR A 625 -6.42 7.13 30.03
N VAL A 626 -5.99 8.36 29.74
CA VAL A 626 -6.85 9.55 29.84
C VAL A 626 -8.07 9.44 28.93
N PHE A 627 -7.87 9.02 27.67
CA PHE A 627 -8.94 8.88 26.71
C PHE A 627 -9.98 7.85 27.17
N THR A 628 -9.50 6.70 27.64
CA THR A 628 -10.35 5.60 28.11
C THR A 628 -11.20 6.01 29.30
N GLU A 629 -10.63 6.74 30.26
CA GLU A 629 -11.33 7.16 31.48
C GLU A 629 -12.38 8.27 31.24
N LEU A 630 -12.06 9.25 30.39
CA LEU A 630 -12.85 10.49 30.29
C LEU A 630 -13.49 10.73 28.91
N CYS A 631 -12.77 10.46 27.83
CA CYS A 631 -13.21 10.83 26.47
C CYS A 631 -14.09 9.76 25.81
N SER A 632 -13.84 8.49 26.12
CA SER A 632 -14.51 7.33 25.53
C SER A 632 -16.03 7.32 25.75
N GLN A 633 -16.51 7.94 26.83
CA GLN A 633 -17.93 8.01 27.17
C GLN A 633 -18.76 8.75 26.11
N CYS A 634 -18.17 9.76 25.48
CA CYS A 634 -18.82 10.53 24.41
C CYS A 634 -18.35 10.10 23.01
N HIS A 635 -17.05 9.81 22.86
CA HIS A 635 -16.43 9.51 21.56
C HIS A 635 -16.34 8.00 21.24
N GLY A 636 -16.75 7.12 22.16
CA GLY A 636 -16.58 5.68 22.08
C GLY A 636 -15.13 5.23 22.29
N GLU A 637 -14.91 4.00 22.77
CA GLU A 637 -13.56 3.45 23.02
C GLU A 637 -12.66 3.49 21.77
N GLY A 638 -13.23 3.30 20.58
CA GLY A 638 -12.52 3.39 19.31
C GLY A 638 -12.53 4.76 18.65
N GLY A 639 -13.03 5.81 19.31
CA GLY A 639 -13.15 7.15 18.72
C GLY A 639 -14.18 7.28 17.60
N ARG A 640 -15.12 6.32 17.47
CA ARG A 640 -16.13 6.28 16.40
C ARG A 640 -17.44 6.98 16.73
N GLY A 641 -17.53 7.57 17.92
CA GLY A 641 -18.74 8.15 18.49
C GLY A 641 -19.66 7.09 19.12
N VAL A 642 -20.39 7.49 20.16
CA VAL A 642 -21.46 6.69 20.76
C VAL A 642 -22.78 7.05 20.07
N ARG A 643 -23.54 6.03 19.64
CA ARG A 643 -24.88 6.24 19.05
C ARG A 643 -25.96 6.25 20.12
N THR A 644 -26.91 7.16 19.95
CA THR A 644 -28.09 7.31 20.79
C THR A 644 -29.24 6.45 20.24
N ALA A 645 -30.32 6.30 21.01
CA ALA A 645 -31.47 5.46 20.61
C ALA A 645 -32.16 5.95 19.32
N ASP A 646 -32.14 7.26 19.05
CA ASP A 646 -32.62 7.89 17.81
C ASP A 646 -31.56 7.88 16.68
N GLY A 647 -30.43 7.19 16.86
CA GLY A 647 -29.41 6.95 15.85
C GLY A 647 -28.40 8.09 15.64
N ARG A 648 -28.53 9.21 16.37
CA ARG A 648 -27.58 10.33 16.36
C ARG A 648 -26.29 9.98 17.12
N LEU A 649 -25.22 10.73 16.89
CA LEU A 649 -24.00 10.59 17.68
C LEU A 649 -24.01 11.56 18.87
N VAL A 650 -23.55 11.08 20.03
CA VAL A 650 -23.37 11.91 21.24
C VAL A 650 -22.32 13.00 20.99
N ALA A 651 -21.21 12.63 20.35
CA ALA A 651 -20.10 13.51 19.99
C ALA A 651 -19.54 13.13 18.60
N PRO A 652 -18.83 14.04 17.91
CA PRO A 652 -18.20 13.73 16.62
C PRO A 652 -17.22 12.57 16.72
N MET A 653 -17.09 11.83 15.62
CA MET A 653 -16.05 10.81 15.48
C MET A 653 -14.67 11.48 15.47
N LEU A 654 -13.73 10.90 16.20
CA LEU A 654 -12.32 11.28 16.21
C LEU A 654 -11.50 10.37 15.29
N ALA A 655 -11.87 9.10 15.20
CA ALA A 655 -11.29 8.12 14.29
C ALA A 655 -11.51 8.55 12.83
N GLY A 656 -10.43 8.67 12.06
CA GLY A 656 -10.51 9.06 10.64
C GLY A 656 -10.86 10.52 10.39
N SER A 657 -11.00 11.34 11.43
CA SER A 657 -11.48 12.72 11.31
C SER A 657 -10.46 13.60 10.60
N PRO A 658 -10.81 14.27 9.47
CA PRO A 658 -9.89 15.16 8.76
C PRO A 658 -9.34 16.28 9.66
N ARG A 659 -10.15 16.76 10.62
CA ARG A 659 -9.77 17.81 11.57
C ARG A 659 -8.74 17.33 12.59
N VAL A 660 -8.90 16.10 13.08
CA VAL A 660 -7.91 15.47 13.99
C VAL A 660 -6.62 15.19 13.24
N GLN A 661 -6.70 14.84 11.96
CA GLN A 661 -5.53 14.51 11.14
C GLN A 661 -4.83 15.73 10.53
N GLY A 662 -5.46 16.91 10.53
CA GLY A 662 -4.90 18.18 10.09
C GLY A 662 -3.91 18.80 11.10
N HIS A 663 -3.87 20.14 11.15
CA HIS A 663 -2.94 20.87 12.01
C HIS A 663 -3.17 20.57 13.51
N ARG A 664 -2.08 20.35 14.26
CA ARG A 664 -2.14 19.87 15.67
C ARG A 664 -2.88 20.81 16.62
N ASP A 665 -2.81 22.12 16.37
CA ASP A 665 -3.52 23.13 17.14
C ASP A 665 -5.04 22.96 17.15
N TYR A 666 -5.65 22.27 16.18
CA TYR A 666 -7.08 22.01 16.20
C TYR A 666 -7.49 21.26 17.46
N VAL A 667 -6.79 20.15 17.75
CA VAL A 667 -7.08 19.30 18.91
C VAL A 667 -6.74 20.05 20.20
N VAL A 668 -5.60 20.75 20.23
CA VAL A 668 -5.17 21.49 21.42
C VAL A 668 -6.12 22.65 21.77
N LYS A 669 -6.53 23.47 20.79
CA LYS A 669 -7.48 24.56 21.03
C LYS A 669 -8.85 24.04 21.45
N THR A 670 -9.29 22.90 20.89
CA THR A 670 -10.54 22.23 21.27
C THR A 670 -10.48 21.77 22.72
N LEU A 671 -9.41 21.08 23.13
CA LEU A 671 -9.26 20.60 24.50
C LEU A 671 -9.14 21.76 25.50
N LEU A 672 -8.35 22.80 25.20
CA LEU A 672 -8.13 23.89 26.16
C LEU A 672 -9.34 24.78 26.36
N ARG A 673 -10.15 25.02 25.31
CA ARG A 673 -11.20 26.04 25.33
C ARG A 673 -12.60 25.50 25.02
N GLY A 674 -12.74 24.23 24.67
CA GLY A 674 -14.02 23.63 24.31
C GLY A 674 -14.49 23.99 22.90
N LEU A 675 -15.53 23.30 22.44
CA LEU A 675 -16.13 23.48 21.12
C LEU A 675 -17.66 23.33 21.23
N THR A 676 -18.43 24.24 20.65
CA THR A 676 -19.90 24.24 20.72
C THR A 676 -20.52 24.44 19.34
N GLY A 677 -21.79 24.03 19.22
CA GLY A 677 -22.59 24.21 18.01
C GLY A 677 -22.33 23.15 16.94
N PRO A 678 -22.86 23.36 15.72
CA PRO A 678 -22.72 22.40 14.63
C PRO A 678 -21.27 22.32 14.12
N ILE A 679 -20.85 21.11 13.78
CA ILE A 679 -19.56 20.83 13.12
C ILE A 679 -19.87 20.31 11.72
N ASP A 680 -19.41 21.02 10.68
CA ASP A 680 -19.79 20.79 9.28
C ASP A 680 -21.32 20.69 9.08
N GLY A 681 -22.08 21.58 9.73
CA GLY A 681 -23.55 21.59 9.65
C GLY A 681 -24.25 20.46 10.41
N ARG A 682 -23.52 19.59 11.12
CA ARG A 682 -24.10 18.50 11.91
C ARG A 682 -24.15 18.82 13.39
N THR A 683 -25.29 18.54 14.00
CA THR A 683 -25.51 18.73 15.44
C THR A 683 -25.41 17.40 16.18
N TYR A 684 -24.72 17.42 17.32
CA TYR A 684 -24.49 16.25 18.18
C TYR A 684 -25.28 16.42 19.47
N GLN A 685 -25.71 15.32 20.08
CA GLN A 685 -26.57 15.39 21.27
C GLN A 685 -25.86 16.07 22.45
N GLY A 686 -24.55 15.83 22.62
CA GLY A 686 -23.76 16.50 23.65
C GLY A 686 -23.64 18.01 23.46
N ALA A 687 -23.80 18.50 22.22
CA ALA A 687 -23.78 19.90 21.75
C ALA A 687 -22.58 20.78 22.18
N LEU A 688 -21.75 20.33 23.11
CA LEU A 688 -20.63 21.01 23.73
C LEU A 688 -19.53 20.00 24.08
N MET A 689 -18.33 20.22 23.55
CA MET A 689 -17.11 19.69 24.11
C MET A 689 -16.65 20.63 25.22
N ALA A 690 -16.70 20.15 26.47
CA ALA A 690 -16.29 20.93 27.63
C ALA A 690 -14.79 21.28 27.56
N PRO A 691 -14.40 22.50 27.96
CA PRO A 691 -12.99 22.84 28.09
C PRO A 691 -12.35 22.00 29.19
N MET A 692 -11.16 21.49 28.89
CA MET A 692 -10.26 20.74 29.78
C MET A 692 -9.01 21.58 30.10
N GLY A 693 -9.12 22.89 29.97
CA GLY A 693 -8.02 23.84 30.15
C GLY A 693 -7.45 23.87 31.57
N ASP A 694 -8.10 23.29 32.57
CA ASP A 694 -7.57 23.26 33.94
C ASP A 694 -6.50 22.18 34.15
N HIS A 695 -6.40 21.21 33.24
CA HIS A 695 -5.31 20.23 33.25
C HIS A 695 -4.00 20.85 32.76
N ASP A 696 -2.88 20.30 33.25
CA ASP A 696 -1.54 20.73 32.87
C ASP A 696 -1.22 20.43 31.39
N ASP A 697 -0.11 21.00 30.92
CA ASP A 697 0.28 20.88 29.51
C ASP A 697 0.68 19.46 29.11
N ALA A 698 1.23 18.67 30.05
CA ALA A 698 1.64 17.30 29.79
C ALA A 698 0.42 16.37 29.62
N TRP A 699 -0.63 16.60 30.40
CA TRP A 699 -1.89 15.89 30.34
C TRP A 699 -2.59 16.14 28.99
N ILE A 700 -2.70 17.41 28.59
CA ILE A 700 -3.32 17.78 27.30
C ILE A 700 -2.49 17.24 26.14
N ALA A 701 -1.15 17.31 26.22
CA ALA A 701 -0.26 16.77 25.20
C ALA A 701 -0.42 15.24 25.05
N ALA A 702 -0.58 14.52 26.16
CA ALA A 702 -0.76 13.07 26.15
C ALA A 702 -2.05 12.65 25.43
N VAL A 703 -3.21 13.17 25.86
CA VAL A 703 -4.49 12.81 25.24
C VAL A 703 -4.60 13.31 23.80
N ALA A 704 -4.07 14.51 23.49
CA ALA A 704 -4.05 15.02 22.12
C ALA A 704 -3.17 14.17 21.19
N SER A 705 -2.02 13.71 21.68
CA SER A 705 -1.14 12.79 20.94
C SER A 705 -1.81 11.45 20.69
N TYR A 706 -2.45 10.86 21.71
CA TYR A 706 -3.20 9.61 21.55
C TYR A 706 -4.33 9.75 20.53
N VAL A 707 -5.17 10.79 20.64
CA VAL A 707 -6.26 11.03 19.68
C VAL A 707 -5.74 11.18 18.25
N ARG A 708 -4.55 11.75 18.06
CA ARG A 708 -3.91 11.98 16.76
C ARG A 708 -3.17 10.77 16.18
N LEU A 709 -2.65 9.88 17.02
CA LEU A 709 -1.80 8.75 16.64
C LEU A 709 -2.47 7.38 16.78
N ALA A 710 -3.51 7.27 17.58
CA ALA A 710 -4.28 6.07 17.82
C ALA A 710 -5.69 6.20 17.19
N LEU A 711 -6.61 5.29 17.55
CA LEU A 711 -8.01 5.31 17.07
C LEU A 711 -8.15 5.24 15.54
N GLY A 712 -7.13 4.72 14.84
CA GLY A 712 -7.07 4.71 13.37
C GLY A 712 -6.50 5.99 12.73
N ASN A 713 -6.11 6.98 13.52
CA ASN A 713 -5.43 8.18 13.05
C ASN A 713 -3.92 7.96 12.90
N ARG A 714 -3.28 8.79 12.08
CA ARG A 714 -1.84 8.78 11.79
C ARG A 714 -1.33 10.21 11.62
N ALA A 715 -1.56 11.09 12.59
CA ALA A 715 -1.09 12.47 12.52
C ALA A 715 0.22 12.65 13.31
N THR A 716 0.73 13.88 13.40
CA THR A 716 1.91 14.20 14.20
C THR A 716 1.57 14.24 15.71
N PRO A 717 2.50 13.87 16.62
CA PRO A 717 2.28 14.03 18.06
C PRO A 717 2.11 15.51 18.47
N VAL A 718 1.56 15.74 19.65
CA VAL A 718 1.46 17.06 20.31
C VAL A 718 2.43 17.08 21.47
N THR A 719 3.35 18.04 21.49
CA THR A 719 4.30 18.20 22.59
C THR A 719 3.75 19.09 23.71
N THR A 720 4.30 18.98 24.91
CA THR A 720 4.00 19.92 26.03
C THR A 720 4.25 21.37 25.62
N ARG A 721 5.30 21.64 24.83
CA ARG A 721 5.62 22.97 24.30
C ARG A 721 4.52 23.51 23.37
N ASP A 722 3.92 22.63 22.56
CA ASP A 722 2.79 23.03 21.71
C ASP A 722 1.58 23.45 22.56
N VAL A 723 1.27 22.70 23.61
CA VAL A 723 0.17 23.04 24.51
C VAL A 723 0.43 24.36 25.21
N ALA A 724 1.62 24.56 25.78
CA ALA A 724 2.01 25.80 26.44
C ALA A 724 1.83 27.02 25.51
N ARG A 725 2.32 26.90 24.26
CA ARG A 725 2.17 27.93 23.23
C ARG A 725 0.70 28.24 22.94
N VAL A 726 -0.12 27.22 22.67
CA VAL A 726 -1.53 27.41 22.33
C VAL A 726 -2.33 27.92 23.54
N ARG A 727 -1.97 27.50 24.76
CA ARG A 727 -2.58 27.99 26.00
C ARG A 727 -2.34 29.48 26.18
N ALA A 728 -1.10 29.95 26.00
CA ALA A 728 -0.76 31.36 26.03
C ALA A 728 -1.50 32.13 24.93
N ALA A 729 -1.49 31.63 23.70
CA ALA A 729 -2.16 32.28 22.55
C ALA A 729 -3.69 32.36 22.69
N THR A 730 -4.29 31.51 23.53
CA THR A 730 -5.75 31.49 23.77
C THR A 730 -6.12 31.97 25.17
N ALA A 731 -5.18 32.53 25.93
CA ALA A 731 -5.37 32.90 27.34
C ALA A 731 -6.51 33.91 27.58
N ALA A 732 -6.81 34.76 26.59
CA ALA A 732 -7.91 35.74 26.67
C ALA A 732 -9.29 35.12 26.41
N ARG A 733 -9.38 33.92 25.83
CA ARG A 733 -10.67 33.31 25.46
C ARG A 733 -11.38 32.76 26.70
N ARG A 734 -12.69 33.02 26.81
CA ARG A 734 -13.55 32.57 27.91
C ARG A 734 -14.72 31.69 27.45
N THR A 735 -15.07 31.74 26.17
CA THR A 735 -16.17 30.95 25.59
C THR A 735 -15.64 29.80 24.75
N PRO A 736 -16.38 28.68 24.61
CA PRO A 736 -16.09 27.63 23.66
C PRO A 736 -15.97 28.15 22.23
N TRP A 737 -15.15 27.49 21.41
CA TRP A 737 -15.09 27.79 19.97
C TRP A 737 -16.41 27.42 19.30
N THR A 738 -16.83 28.17 18.29
CA THR A 738 -17.64 27.55 17.23
C THR A 738 -16.72 26.88 16.22
N TYR A 739 -17.22 25.88 15.48
CA TYR A 739 -16.38 25.21 14.48
C TYR A 739 -15.84 26.18 13.41
N ALA A 740 -16.68 27.10 12.92
CA ALA A 740 -16.28 28.10 11.94
C ALA A 740 -15.13 28.98 12.46
N GLU A 741 -15.22 29.46 13.71
CA GLU A 741 -14.15 30.24 14.34
C GLU A 741 -12.86 29.43 14.51
N LEU A 742 -12.98 28.18 14.96
CA LEU A 742 -11.82 27.33 15.18
C LEU A 742 -11.10 27.03 13.87
N ALA A 743 -11.85 26.63 12.83
CA ALA A 743 -11.32 26.34 11.50
C ALA A 743 -10.65 27.59 10.88
N ALA A 744 -11.29 28.76 10.99
CA ALA A 744 -10.73 30.03 10.55
C ALA A 744 -9.54 30.52 11.39
N SER A 745 -9.18 29.82 12.48
CA SER A 745 -7.99 30.12 13.30
C SER A 745 -6.82 29.16 13.05
N MET A 746 -6.99 28.15 12.19
CA MET A 746 -5.97 27.14 11.91
C MET A 746 -4.93 27.67 10.93
N PRO A 747 -3.62 27.44 11.17
CA PRO A 747 -2.60 27.67 10.17
C PRO A 747 -2.92 26.92 8.87
N VAL A 748 -2.58 27.53 7.74
CA VAL A 748 -2.84 26.98 6.41
C VAL A 748 -1.53 26.59 5.76
N GLU A 749 -1.44 25.35 5.28
CA GLU A 749 -0.27 24.86 4.56
C GLU A 749 -0.12 25.61 3.22
N LEU A 750 1.07 26.15 2.98
CA LEU A 750 1.47 26.67 1.68
C LEU A 750 1.87 25.47 0.81
N ARG A 751 0.99 25.08 -0.12
CA ARG A 751 1.26 23.95 -1.01
C ARG A 751 2.46 24.26 -1.91
N PRO A 752 3.45 23.36 -2.02
CA PRO A 752 4.56 23.51 -2.95
C PRO A 752 4.06 23.72 -4.39
N GLN A 753 4.71 24.61 -5.13
CA GLN A 753 4.40 24.87 -6.54
C GLN A 753 5.63 24.57 -7.40
N PRO A 754 5.45 24.21 -8.70
CA PRO A 754 6.55 24.06 -9.65
C PRO A 754 7.55 25.24 -9.65
N THR A 755 7.06 26.44 -9.36
CA THR A 755 7.82 27.70 -9.32
C THR A 755 8.68 27.92 -8.07
N TRP A 756 8.49 27.14 -6.99
CA TRP A 756 9.37 27.21 -5.82
C TRP A 756 10.77 26.76 -6.22
N LYS A 757 11.83 27.37 -5.69
CA LYS A 757 13.19 26.85 -5.88
C LYS A 757 13.71 26.28 -4.58
N ALA A 758 14.28 25.09 -4.65
CA ALA A 758 14.94 24.45 -3.53
C ALA A 758 16.42 24.30 -3.86
N THR A 759 17.29 24.69 -2.94
CA THR A 759 18.74 24.53 -3.04
C THR A 759 19.27 23.98 -1.72
N ALA A 760 20.44 23.37 -1.75
CA ALA A 760 21.10 22.87 -0.55
C ALA A 760 22.61 22.98 -0.70
N SER A 761 23.33 22.96 0.43
CA SER A 761 24.80 22.94 0.39
C SER A 761 25.37 21.61 -0.09
N HIS A 762 24.60 20.53 0.01
CA HIS A 762 24.97 19.18 -0.42
C HIS A 762 23.81 18.53 -1.17
N ASN A 763 24.11 17.70 -2.18
CA ASN A 763 23.11 17.01 -3.00
C ASN A 763 22.03 18.00 -3.51
N ALA A 764 22.49 19.14 -4.03
CA ALA A 764 21.66 20.30 -4.36
C ALA A 764 20.67 20.01 -5.49
N GLU A 765 21.07 19.16 -6.44
CA GLU A 765 20.26 18.67 -7.55
C GLU A 765 19.03 17.88 -7.08
N ARG A 766 19.07 17.31 -5.87
CA ARG A 766 17.95 16.60 -5.24
C ARG A 766 17.17 17.46 -4.25
N ALA A 767 17.54 18.72 -4.01
CA ALA A 767 16.93 19.56 -2.95
C ALA A 767 15.42 19.73 -3.12
N ARG A 768 14.91 19.70 -4.37
CA ARG A 768 13.47 19.75 -4.64
C ARG A 768 12.71 18.56 -4.08
N GLY A 769 13.37 17.41 -3.92
CA GLY A 769 12.83 16.22 -3.30
C GLY A 769 12.35 16.44 -1.87
N ALA A 770 12.82 17.49 -1.17
CA ALA A 770 12.30 17.85 0.14
C ALA A 770 10.82 18.25 0.12
N PHE A 771 10.23 18.57 -1.04
CA PHE A 771 8.83 18.99 -1.18
C PHE A 771 7.91 17.96 -1.83
N ASP A 772 8.47 16.85 -2.28
CA ASP A 772 7.73 15.74 -2.84
C ASP A 772 7.98 14.49 -1.98
N TYR A 773 7.35 13.37 -2.33
CA TYR A 773 7.48 12.16 -1.54
C TYR A 773 8.88 11.49 -1.69
N ALA A 774 9.67 11.87 -2.70
CA ALA A 774 10.98 11.27 -2.97
C ALA A 774 12.00 11.59 -1.87
N GLY A 775 11.86 12.74 -1.23
CA GLY A 775 12.75 13.21 -0.17
C GLY A 775 14.10 13.71 -0.68
N TRP A 776 14.82 14.36 0.22
CA TRP A 776 16.18 14.85 0.04
C TRP A 776 17.07 14.31 1.15
N THR A 777 18.34 14.03 0.83
CA THR A 777 19.38 13.77 1.83
C THR A 777 20.63 14.55 1.50
N SER A 778 21.44 14.89 2.51
CA SER A 778 22.73 15.55 2.32
C SER A 778 23.73 14.69 1.54
N GLY A 779 23.50 13.37 1.41
CA GLY A 779 24.44 12.44 0.79
C GLY A 779 25.78 12.25 1.55
N ALA A 780 25.98 13.02 2.63
CA ALA A 780 27.16 13.02 3.47
C ALA A 780 26.76 13.10 4.96
N ALA A 781 27.65 12.68 5.85
CA ALA A 781 27.44 12.72 7.30
C ALA A 781 27.09 14.14 7.76
N GLN A 782 26.18 14.27 8.73
CA GLN A 782 25.77 15.59 9.23
C GLN A 782 26.97 16.40 9.72
N ALA A 783 27.06 17.66 9.30
CA ALA A 783 28.08 18.59 9.77
C ALA A 783 27.46 19.97 10.00
N ALA A 784 27.99 20.69 10.99
CA ALA A 784 27.63 22.08 11.22
C ALA A 784 27.88 22.90 9.94
N GLY A 785 26.94 23.78 9.61
CA GLY A 785 26.97 24.60 8.39
C GLY A 785 26.29 23.97 7.17
N MET A 786 25.90 22.70 7.20
CA MET A 786 25.03 22.14 6.16
C MET A 786 23.68 22.88 6.15
N TRP A 787 23.13 23.17 4.96
CA TRP A 787 21.86 23.88 4.86
C TRP A 787 21.00 23.41 3.69
N LEU A 788 19.69 23.55 3.86
CA LEU A 788 18.67 23.43 2.82
C LEU A 788 17.83 24.71 2.81
N GLN A 789 17.60 25.26 1.62
CA GLN A 789 16.95 26.55 1.40
C GLN A 789 15.80 26.42 0.41
N VAL A 790 14.80 27.26 0.64
CA VAL A 790 13.59 27.39 -0.15
C VAL A 790 13.43 28.84 -0.54
N GLU A 791 13.22 29.10 -1.83
CA GLU A 791 12.77 30.37 -2.37
C GLU A 791 11.32 30.24 -2.84
N LEU A 792 10.45 31.03 -2.23
CA LEU A 792 9.07 31.18 -2.63
C LEU A 792 8.96 32.11 -3.86
N PRO A 793 7.95 31.91 -4.73
CA PRO A 793 7.74 32.76 -5.91
C PRO A 793 7.41 34.21 -5.55
N ALA A 794 6.85 34.43 -4.35
CA ALA A 794 6.59 35.74 -3.78
C ALA A 794 6.71 35.68 -2.25
N PRO A 795 7.01 36.82 -1.57
CA PRO A 795 7.02 36.87 -0.11
C PRO A 795 5.67 36.45 0.50
N ALA A 796 5.70 35.45 1.38
CA ALA A 796 4.54 34.95 2.11
C ALA A 796 4.69 35.21 3.61
N LEU A 797 3.56 35.32 4.32
CA LEU A 797 3.56 35.38 5.78
C LEU A 797 3.66 33.96 6.32
N LEU A 798 4.75 33.65 7.01
CA LEU A 798 5.06 32.32 7.53
C LEU A 798 4.91 32.32 9.06
N THR A 799 4.35 31.25 9.60
CA THR A 799 4.16 31.06 11.04
C THR A 799 4.80 29.79 11.55
N GLU A 800 5.02 28.83 10.66
CA GLU A 800 5.56 27.54 11.04
C GLU A 800 6.21 26.84 9.85
N LEU A 801 7.21 26.03 10.18
CA LEU A 801 7.86 25.07 9.30
C LEU A 801 7.79 23.69 9.96
N GLN A 802 7.41 22.68 9.18
CA GLN A 802 7.46 21.29 9.61
C GLN A 802 8.29 20.52 8.61
N PHE A 803 9.18 19.64 9.07
CA PHE A 803 9.79 18.66 8.18
C PHE A 803 9.88 17.29 8.79
N GLU A 804 9.76 16.31 7.92
CA GLU A 804 9.96 14.90 8.22
C GLU A 804 11.37 14.47 7.85
N SER A 805 12.00 13.69 8.71
CA SER A 805 13.29 13.06 8.47
C SER A 805 13.14 11.53 8.42
N PRO A 806 13.53 10.89 7.30
CA PRO A 806 13.36 9.46 7.11
C PRO A 806 14.34 8.64 7.97
N THR A 807 14.17 7.32 7.96
CA THR A 807 15.21 6.39 8.42
C THR A 807 16.35 6.32 7.40
N ALA A 808 17.59 6.31 7.87
CA ALA A 808 18.78 6.22 7.03
C ALA A 808 18.83 4.85 6.34
N ARG A 809 18.80 4.79 5.00
CA ARG A 809 19.01 3.54 4.25
C ARG A 809 20.48 3.10 4.24
N VAL A 810 21.19 3.19 5.36
CA VAL A 810 22.54 2.65 5.49
C VAL A 810 22.41 1.19 5.88
N ALA A 811 22.84 0.28 5.01
CA ALA A 811 23.00 -1.12 5.38
C ALA A 811 24.01 -1.18 6.53
N VAL A 812 23.54 -1.46 7.74
CA VAL A 812 24.43 -1.75 8.87
C VAL A 812 24.92 -3.19 8.67
N PRO A 813 26.22 -3.42 8.41
CA PRO A 813 26.74 -4.77 8.28
C PRO A 813 26.47 -5.54 9.58
N ASN A 814 25.89 -6.75 9.48
CA ASN A 814 25.54 -7.62 10.60
C ASN A 814 24.44 -7.14 11.56
N ALA A 815 23.65 -6.13 11.20
CA ALA A 815 22.40 -5.89 11.89
C ALA A 815 21.41 -7.02 11.59
N GLY A 816 20.91 -7.71 12.62
CA GLY A 816 19.77 -8.62 12.47
C GLY A 816 18.57 -7.87 11.87
N ARG A 817 17.63 -8.59 11.25
CA ARG A 817 16.41 -8.02 10.63
C ARG A 817 15.59 -7.10 11.55
N ASP A 818 15.86 -7.13 12.86
CA ASP A 818 15.14 -6.39 13.91
C ASP A 818 15.88 -5.15 14.45
N ALA A 819 17.09 -4.81 13.97
CA ALA A 819 17.81 -3.63 14.47
C ALA A 819 17.11 -2.31 14.05
N PRO A 820 16.97 -1.30 14.94
CA PRO A 820 16.40 -0.01 14.60
C PRO A 820 17.28 0.71 13.57
N THR A 821 16.69 1.13 12.46
CA THR A 821 17.38 1.97 11.47
C THR A 821 17.47 3.40 12.00
N PRO A 822 18.66 4.04 12.07
CA PRO A 822 18.81 5.37 12.66
C PRO A 822 18.07 6.42 11.82
N LEU A 823 17.40 7.37 12.47
CA LEU A 823 16.71 8.47 11.80
C LEU A 823 17.69 9.58 11.37
N THR A 824 17.41 10.22 10.24
CA THR A 824 18.26 11.24 9.62
C THR A 824 17.92 12.68 10.05
N TYR A 825 17.25 12.87 11.19
CA TYR A 825 16.83 14.21 11.65
C TYR A 825 18.03 15.13 11.94
N PRO A 826 17.91 16.44 11.77
CA PRO A 826 18.98 17.37 12.10
C PRO A 826 19.22 17.37 13.61
N ARG A 827 20.47 17.18 14.04
CA ARG A 827 20.80 17.07 15.48
C ARG A 827 20.62 18.40 16.20
N ALA A 828 21.21 19.45 15.65
CA ALA A 828 20.94 20.83 16.04
C ALA A 828 20.77 21.67 14.78
N TYR A 829 19.82 22.59 14.78
CA TYR A 829 19.52 23.43 13.64
C TYR A 829 19.08 24.84 14.05
N ARG A 830 19.16 25.75 13.09
CA ARG A 830 18.42 27.01 13.11
C ARG A 830 17.58 27.16 11.86
N VAL A 831 16.42 27.79 12.02
CA VAL A 831 15.56 28.22 10.91
C VAL A 831 15.77 29.71 10.73
N GLU A 832 16.19 30.10 9.54
CA GLU A 832 16.47 31.47 9.15
C GLU A 832 15.48 31.91 8.06
N LEU A 833 15.04 33.17 8.15
CA LEU A 833 14.09 33.77 7.22
C LEU A 833 14.71 35.01 6.59
N SER A 834 14.38 35.26 5.32
CA SER A 834 14.83 36.44 4.59
C SER A 834 13.80 36.90 3.55
N SER A 835 13.72 38.21 3.31
CA SER A 835 12.91 38.82 2.25
C SER A 835 13.67 38.94 0.91
N ASP A 836 14.99 39.05 0.95
CA ASP A 836 15.86 39.39 -0.18
C ASP A 836 16.90 38.31 -0.52
N GLY A 837 17.09 37.31 0.36
CA GLY A 837 18.10 36.25 0.23
C GLY A 837 19.51 36.66 0.69
N ALA A 838 19.70 37.92 1.08
CA ALA A 838 20.97 38.48 1.51
C ALA A 838 21.00 38.74 3.03
N THR A 839 19.93 39.32 3.56
CA THR A 839 19.79 39.65 4.99
C THR A 839 18.95 38.57 5.66
N TRP A 840 19.53 37.88 6.65
CA TRP A 840 18.90 36.75 7.31
C TRP A 840 18.65 37.04 8.78
N SER A 841 17.46 36.64 9.26
CA SER A 841 17.12 36.64 10.68
C SER A 841 16.83 35.22 11.15
N THR A 842 17.42 34.81 12.27
CA THR A 842 17.09 33.54 12.93
C THR A 842 15.69 33.62 13.53
N ALA A 843 14.76 32.82 13.00
CA ALA A 843 13.41 32.71 13.53
C ALA A 843 13.35 31.76 14.73
N VAL A 844 14.13 30.68 14.70
CA VAL A 844 14.32 29.76 15.83
C VAL A 844 15.68 29.08 15.75
N ALA A 845 16.19 28.61 16.89
CA ALA A 845 17.15 27.52 16.97
C ALA A 845 16.57 26.38 17.82
N GLY A 846 17.00 25.14 17.57
CA GLY A 846 16.56 23.98 18.31
C GLY A 846 17.32 22.72 17.95
N GLU A 847 16.90 21.62 18.56
CA GLU A 847 17.44 20.29 18.34
C GLU A 847 16.36 19.38 17.75
N GLY A 848 16.74 18.46 16.88
CA GLY A 848 15.84 17.43 16.39
C GLY A 848 15.77 16.27 17.37
N THR A 849 14.57 15.80 17.67
CA THR A 849 14.34 14.74 18.68
C THR A 849 13.65 13.51 18.10
N GLY A 850 13.43 13.46 16.79
CA GLY A 850 12.69 12.37 16.16
C GLY A 850 12.42 12.61 14.67
N ALA A 851 11.56 11.76 14.09
CA ALA A 851 11.29 11.76 12.66
C ALA A 851 10.51 12.98 12.17
N ILE A 852 9.84 13.74 13.05
CA ILE A 852 9.14 14.97 12.68
C ILE A 852 9.68 16.11 13.51
N THR A 853 10.07 17.19 12.85
CA THR A 853 10.45 18.44 13.47
C THR A 853 9.40 19.51 13.13
N SER A 854 8.77 20.09 14.14
CA SER A 854 7.79 21.17 13.97
C SER A 854 8.29 22.43 14.67
N VAL A 855 8.31 23.53 13.92
CA VAL A 855 8.95 24.78 14.31
C VAL A 855 7.99 25.94 14.12
N SER A 856 7.31 26.33 15.18
CA SER A 856 6.46 27.53 15.19
C SER A 856 7.28 28.76 15.57
N PHE A 857 7.01 29.88 14.90
CA PHE A 857 7.62 31.19 15.17
C PHE A 857 6.59 32.32 14.99
N ALA A 858 6.95 33.53 15.41
CA ALA A 858 6.08 34.69 15.23
C ALA A 858 5.80 34.90 13.72
N PRO A 859 4.56 35.28 13.32
CA PRO A 859 4.22 35.52 11.92
C PRO A 859 5.22 36.48 11.26
N THR A 860 6.01 35.97 10.31
CA THR A 860 7.12 36.69 9.69
C THR A 860 6.98 36.63 8.18
N ARG A 861 7.03 37.79 7.51
CA ARG A 861 6.94 37.86 6.05
C ARG A 861 8.29 37.56 5.44
N ALA A 862 8.39 36.48 4.67
CA ALA A 862 9.64 36.02 4.08
C ALA A 862 9.43 35.47 2.67
N ARG A 863 10.46 35.59 1.83
CA ARG A 863 10.55 34.92 0.51
C ARG A 863 11.47 33.71 0.58
N PHE A 864 12.48 33.77 1.44
CA PHE A 864 13.48 32.72 1.60
C PHE A 864 13.40 32.12 3.00
N VAL A 865 13.49 30.79 3.05
CA VAL A 865 13.54 30.00 4.29
C VAL A 865 14.75 29.10 4.21
N ARG A 866 15.60 29.10 5.23
CA ARG A 866 16.79 28.24 5.29
C ARG A 866 16.84 27.48 6.61
N ILE A 867 17.09 26.18 6.52
CA ILE A 867 17.38 25.32 7.67
C ILE A 867 18.88 25.09 7.64
N THR A 868 19.59 25.47 8.70
CA THR A 868 21.05 25.32 8.80
C THR A 868 21.40 24.48 10.02
N LEU A 869 22.20 23.42 9.84
CA LEU A 869 22.71 22.60 10.93
C LEU A 869 23.73 23.40 11.76
N THR A 870 23.62 23.31 13.08
CA THR A 870 24.49 24.02 14.03
C THR A 870 25.41 23.09 14.83
N GLY A 871 25.29 21.77 14.68
CA GLY A 871 26.13 20.77 15.32
C GLY A 871 26.25 19.50 14.48
N ASP A 872 27.29 18.70 14.76
CA ASP A 872 27.67 17.48 14.03
C ASP A 872 27.09 16.18 14.64
N GLY A 873 26.55 16.25 15.86
CA GLY A 873 25.82 15.13 16.47
C GLY A 873 26.68 14.05 17.11
N ALA A 874 27.97 14.32 17.37
CA ALA A 874 28.87 13.36 18.03
C ALA A 874 28.41 12.94 19.43
N ASP A 875 27.58 13.76 20.11
CA ASP A 875 27.15 13.55 21.49
C ASP A 875 25.78 12.86 21.64
N ALA A 876 25.13 12.42 20.55
CA ALA A 876 23.86 11.69 20.63
C ALA A 876 24.12 10.17 20.82
N PRO A 877 23.84 9.58 22.00
CA PRO A 877 24.33 8.27 22.41
C PRO A 877 23.84 7.06 21.58
N GLU A 878 22.93 7.27 20.62
CA GLU A 878 22.32 6.21 19.80
C GLU A 878 22.56 6.35 18.29
N THR A 879 23.45 7.25 17.83
CA THR A 879 23.64 7.48 16.37
C THR A 879 24.89 6.80 15.83
N PRO A 880 24.78 5.86 14.87
CA PRO A 880 25.94 5.33 14.16
C PRO A 880 26.70 6.44 13.43
N ALA A 881 28.03 6.39 13.49
CA ALA A 881 28.91 7.30 12.76
C ALA A 881 28.57 7.28 11.25
N GLY A 882 28.54 8.46 10.62
CA GLY A 882 28.23 8.59 9.19
C GLY A 882 26.75 8.74 8.85
N THR A 883 25.87 8.93 9.84
CA THR A 883 24.45 9.20 9.59
C THR A 883 24.27 10.51 8.81
N VAL A 884 23.54 10.46 7.68
CA VAL A 884 23.24 11.62 6.84
C VAL A 884 22.12 12.49 7.42
N TRP A 885 21.98 13.73 6.95
CA TRP A 885 20.79 14.54 7.19
C TRP A 885 19.80 14.28 6.07
N GLY A 886 18.52 14.09 6.41
CA GLY A 886 17.49 13.82 5.42
C GLY A 886 16.19 14.54 5.75
N ILE A 887 15.52 15.01 4.71
CA ILE A 887 14.18 15.59 4.76
C ILE A 887 13.32 14.87 3.73
N GLN A 888 12.36 14.07 4.16
CA GLN A 888 11.41 13.40 3.27
C GLN A 888 10.30 14.35 2.83
N GLN A 889 9.81 15.20 3.71
CA GLN A 889 8.77 16.18 3.38
C GLN A 889 8.94 17.45 4.20
N LEU A 890 8.99 18.60 3.56
CA LEU A 890 9.08 19.94 4.12
C LEU A 890 7.78 20.69 3.83
N ARG A 891 7.12 21.17 4.89
CA ARG A 891 5.87 21.92 4.82
C ARG A 891 6.06 23.29 5.43
N LEU A 892 5.59 24.32 4.72
CA LEU A 892 5.56 25.69 5.21
C LEU A 892 4.11 26.08 5.50
N TRP A 893 3.90 26.78 6.60
CA TRP A 893 2.56 27.16 7.05
C TRP A 893 2.46 28.68 7.17
N GLY A 894 1.36 29.21 6.64
CA GLY A 894 0.95 30.59 6.85
C GLY A 894 -0.13 30.72 7.91
N PRO A 895 -0.45 31.95 8.32
CA PRO A 895 -1.56 32.19 9.24
C PRO A 895 -2.89 31.76 8.61
N ALA A 896 -3.90 31.62 9.44
CA ALA A 896 -5.24 31.37 8.95
C ALA A 896 -5.70 32.50 8.01
N ARG A 897 -6.38 32.14 6.91
CA ARG A 897 -6.99 33.13 6.02
C ARG A 897 -8.07 33.87 6.81
N ARG A 898 -7.86 35.18 7.03
CA ARG A 898 -8.89 36.07 7.59
C ARG A 898 -9.96 36.36 6.55
#